data_AF-A0A6M0K8D5-F1
#
_entry.id   AF-A0A6M0K8D5-F1
#
_cell.length_a   1.000
_cell.length_b   1.000
_cell.length_c   1.000
_cell.angle_alpha   90.00
_cell.angle_beta   90.00
_cell.angle_gamma   90.00
#
_symmetry.space_group_name_H-M   'P 1'
#
loop_
_entity.id
_entity.type
_entity.pdbx_description
1 polymer ?
#
loop_
_entity_poly.entity_id
_entity_poly.type
_entity_poly.pdbx_seq_one_letter_code
_entity_poly.pdbx_strand_id
1 'polypeptide(L)'
;MDNLLSDWAPLLAILWITLLLVLRLILATRVAERARFLAVQSVDIPPGWQPAFADTDAELRDLGFEHLCWCRTEFAPRETLAPELARFYKHGSEPVVARVLPPQVFAWPDRCGVALFSLESSGTILATADRLPELFPRPPESLAMGIVTVATSLADLLDAHRMILAAREDQLALWGDAEDVIARMNAFEVANIRWLQDAKLVAAHPEGGLVPRLRTALGFIWRSLRGQVVQPRPESEPLKPEHAALLFQQWRKAQRLTPTPWVQWGLFSLTALGFLIAGGILWDWLLTTLLLAAVVFHELGHYLAMRWLGYQNLQIMMLPLLGGLATGVERRPTAANRAFVSLMGPVPGILLGWLLVSLASGSPHQEPMLAMGVVLLILNYLNLLPLAPLDGGQLVKALIPPRWLVLIVIFELLGAGALFWAGIALDPVLALIGLAPLIGAILLWRRRRRLRELQDLWEKAGKPEDELGRIALAIQVEDAHGKRYRPVVKKARALQEMLDTLALKPPAAATRALLLSVYLGLFLVPLAAAPGFGSDWMTLVKAGFQAEPSQLERLQEEAHSLAWAELLDQLSRLQLQTSDPLDRQDAAEGMPEPPARLLRAPASATAIAEAERRLGLTFPPSYRAFLAQSDGLQDPWTTKGEPWLLPVREVATMAERLPEQLATLKESLSESEHEGDDPVILVLPGIDFAAEPKGLVADQLDDMLVIGIGGIYDDFILLTPDLGETPGELGVLQLSQDLMATGYPSFRAFVEAHYAIAKLRSTSPCR
;
A
#
# COMPACT_ATOMS: atom_id res chain seq x y z
N MET A 1 12.75 -4.21 -19.10
CA MET A 1 11.62 -3.43 -18.53
C MET A 1 11.53 -3.61 -17.01
N ASP A 2 12.18 -4.65 -16.49
CA ASP A 2 12.10 -5.10 -15.09
C ASP A 2 12.80 -4.17 -14.09
N ASN A 3 13.92 -3.54 -14.46
CA ASN A 3 14.61 -2.57 -13.59
C ASN A 3 13.80 -1.27 -13.38
N LEU A 4 12.97 -0.88 -14.36
CA LEU A 4 12.12 0.30 -14.24
C LEU A 4 10.96 0.08 -13.27
N LEU A 5 10.43 -1.14 -13.17
CA LEU A 5 9.34 -1.42 -12.24
C LEU A 5 9.82 -1.55 -10.79
N SER A 6 11.02 -2.12 -10.56
CA SER A 6 11.57 -2.26 -9.21
C SER A 6 11.95 -0.91 -8.57
N ASP A 7 12.53 0.00 -9.36
CA ASP A 7 12.95 1.33 -8.87
C ASP A 7 11.78 2.23 -8.46
N TRP A 8 10.63 2.12 -9.14
CA TRP A 8 9.44 2.93 -8.85
C TRP A 8 8.44 2.25 -7.90
N ALA A 9 8.57 0.93 -7.66
CA ALA A 9 7.66 0.17 -6.81
C ALA A 9 7.44 0.80 -5.41
N PRO A 10 8.47 1.31 -4.69
CA PRO A 10 8.26 1.93 -3.38
C PRO A 10 7.44 3.22 -3.45
N LEU A 11 7.66 4.05 -4.47
CA LEU A 11 6.93 5.32 -4.65
C LEU A 11 5.46 5.07 -5.02
N LEU A 12 5.21 4.11 -5.91
CA LEU A 12 3.86 3.71 -6.29
C LEU A 12 3.11 3.09 -5.10
N ALA A 13 3.78 2.28 -4.28
CA ALA A 13 3.22 1.74 -3.05
C ALA A 13 2.82 2.86 -2.07
N ILE A 14 3.67 3.86 -1.85
CA ILE A 14 3.37 5.00 -0.98
C ILE A 14 2.16 5.79 -1.49
N LEU A 15 2.11 6.09 -2.79
CA LEU A 15 0.99 6.81 -3.40
C LEU A 15 -0.32 6.03 -3.25
N TRP A 16 -0.28 4.73 -3.50
CA TRP A 16 -1.43 3.84 -3.39
C TRP A 16 -1.93 3.71 -1.95
N ILE A 17 -1.05 3.51 -0.97
CA ILE A 17 -1.41 3.50 0.47
C ILE A 17 -2.07 4.83 0.85
N THR A 18 -1.50 5.97 0.41
CA THR A 18 -2.04 7.29 0.72
C THR A 18 -3.45 7.46 0.16
N LEU A 19 -3.68 7.02 -1.09
CA LEU A 19 -5.00 7.04 -1.72
C LEU A 19 -6.00 6.17 -0.95
N LEU A 20 -5.59 4.96 -0.52
CA LEU A 20 -6.44 4.07 0.27
C LEU A 20 -6.79 4.63 1.64
N LEU A 21 -5.85 5.30 2.32
CA LEU A 21 -6.11 5.97 3.60
C LEU A 21 -7.09 7.14 3.44
N VAL A 22 -6.98 7.92 2.37
CA VAL A 22 -7.95 8.98 2.04
C VAL A 22 -9.32 8.38 1.72
N LEU A 23 -9.37 7.35 0.89
CA LEU A 23 -10.61 6.65 0.54
C LEU A 23 -11.30 6.07 1.78
N ARG A 24 -10.53 5.44 2.68
CA ARG A 24 -11.01 4.94 3.97
C ARG A 24 -11.64 6.06 4.80
N LEU A 25 -10.96 7.21 4.92
CA LEU A 25 -11.46 8.35 5.68
C LEU A 25 -12.82 8.83 5.16
N ILE A 26 -12.96 8.92 3.83
CA ILE A 26 -14.21 9.32 3.19
C ILE A 26 -15.31 8.27 3.42
N LEU A 27 -15.01 6.98 3.26
CA LEU A 27 -15.97 5.89 3.45
C LEU A 27 -16.35 5.65 4.91
N ALA A 28 -15.55 6.16 5.86
CA ALA A 28 -15.87 6.18 7.28
C ALA A 28 -16.78 7.36 7.66
N THR A 29 -16.92 8.39 6.81
CA THR A 29 -17.80 9.53 7.13
C THR A 29 -19.23 9.05 7.34
N ARG A 30 -19.88 9.56 8.39
CA ARG A 30 -21.25 9.20 8.73
C ARG A 30 -22.20 10.35 8.41
N VAL A 31 -23.32 9.98 7.79
CA VAL A 31 -24.47 10.83 7.54
C VAL A 31 -25.62 10.30 8.39
N ALA A 32 -26.38 11.17 9.03
CA ALA A 32 -27.52 10.75 9.84
C ALA A 32 -28.65 10.18 8.96
N GLU A 33 -29.40 9.20 9.46
CA GLU A 33 -30.64 8.74 8.81
C GLU A 33 -31.78 9.73 9.03
N ARG A 34 -31.76 10.41 10.18
CA ARG A 34 -32.66 11.53 10.49
C ARG A 34 -31.86 12.58 11.25
N ALA A 35 -32.09 13.84 10.91
CA ALA A 35 -31.63 14.98 11.68
C ALA A 35 -32.86 15.78 12.12
N ARG A 36 -32.87 16.21 13.39
CA ARG A 36 -33.92 17.07 13.92
C ARG A 36 -33.33 18.21 14.74
N PHE A 37 -33.61 19.42 14.32
CA PHE A 37 -33.41 20.66 15.05
C PHE A 37 -34.42 20.77 16.20
N LEU A 38 -33.90 20.97 17.41
CA LEU A 38 -34.67 21.25 18.62
C LEU A 38 -34.22 22.58 19.22
N ALA A 39 -35.16 23.46 19.57
CA ALA A 39 -34.83 24.69 20.28
C ALA A 39 -34.24 24.37 21.66
N VAL A 40 -33.23 25.13 22.08
CA VAL A 40 -32.54 24.95 23.37
C VAL A 40 -32.61 26.24 24.17
N GLN A 41 -32.80 26.13 25.48
CA GLN A 41 -32.75 27.28 26.38
C GLN A 41 -31.31 27.70 26.67
N SER A 42 -31.08 28.99 26.88
CA SER A 42 -29.73 29.54 27.07
C SER A 42 -28.96 28.96 28.26
N VAL A 43 -29.66 28.45 29.28
CA VAL A 43 -29.10 27.84 30.49
C VAL A 43 -28.44 26.48 30.21
N ASP A 44 -28.85 25.78 29.15
CA ASP A 44 -28.36 24.44 28.82
C ASP A 44 -27.09 24.45 27.93
N ILE A 45 -26.54 25.64 27.65
CA ILE A 45 -25.40 25.82 26.76
C ILE A 45 -24.10 25.64 27.54
N PRO A 46 -23.16 24.80 27.08
CA PRO A 46 -21.86 24.65 27.74
C PRO A 46 -21.08 25.99 27.76
N PRO A 47 -20.42 26.37 28.87
CA PRO A 47 -19.82 27.70 29.03
C PRO A 47 -18.80 28.09 27.95
N GLY A 48 -18.04 27.12 27.41
CA GLY A 48 -17.04 27.37 26.36
C GLY A 48 -17.58 27.54 24.94
N TRP A 49 -18.89 27.42 24.71
CA TRP A 49 -19.47 27.56 23.37
C TRP A 49 -19.84 29.00 23.03
N GLN A 50 -20.23 29.82 23.99
CA GLN A 50 -20.68 31.20 23.70
C GLN A 50 -19.60 32.10 23.09
N PRO A 51 -18.36 32.17 23.62
CA PRO A 51 -17.39 33.11 23.11
C PRO A 51 -16.87 32.73 21.71
N ALA A 52 -17.00 31.44 21.32
CA ALA A 52 -16.71 30.97 19.98
C ALA A 52 -17.58 31.62 18.88
N PHE A 53 -18.78 32.12 19.20
CA PHE A 53 -19.68 32.79 18.23
C PHE A 53 -19.61 34.31 18.28
N ALA A 54 -18.88 34.92 19.22
CA ALA A 54 -18.99 36.34 19.54
C ALA A 54 -18.71 37.28 18.36
N ASP A 55 -17.69 36.98 17.54
CA ASP A 55 -17.35 37.78 16.36
C ASP A 55 -18.44 37.70 15.30
N THR A 56 -18.90 36.48 14.99
CA THR A 56 -19.95 36.23 14.00
C THR A 56 -21.28 36.89 14.44
N ASP A 57 -21.56 36.91 15.74
CA ASP A 57 -22.72 37.60 16.31
C ASP A 57 -22.67 39.11 16.06
N ALA A 58 -21.50 39.73 16.25
CA ALA A 58 -21.33 41.15 16.05
C ALA A 58 -21.54 41.51 14.57
N GLU A 59 -20.89 40.75 13.66
CA GLU A 59 -21.00 40.98 12.22
C GLU A 59 -22.43 40.77 11.70
N LEU A 60 -23.14 39.75 12.17
CA LEU A 60 -24.55 39.53 11.80
C LEU A 60 -25.47 40.65 12.30
N ARG A 61 -25.26 41.16 13.51
CA ARG A 61 -26.04 42.29 14.04
C ARG A 61 -25.81 43.56 13.22
N ASP A 62 -24.57 43.83 12.82
CA ASP A 62 -24.23 44.97 11.97
C ASP A 62 -24.88 44.86 10.58
N LEU A 63 -25.10 43.63 10.10
CA LEU A 63 -25.83 43.33 8.86
C LEU A 63 -27.35 43.29 9.02
N GLY A 64 -27.92 43.65 10.19
CA GLY A 64 -29.36 43.71 10.40
C GLY A 64 -30.03 42.38 10.76
N PHE A 65 -29.26 41.37 11.16
CA PHE A 65 -29.79 40.11 11.68
C PHE A 65 -30.01 40.16 13.19
N GLU A 66 -31.18 39.69 13.61
CA GLU A 66 -31.54 39.53 15.01
C GLU A 66 -31.50 38.05 15.41
N HIS A 67 -30.97 37.77 16.60
CA HIS A 67 -30.89 36.41 17.10
C HIS A 67 -32.29 35.85 17.39
N LEU A 68 -32.61 34.72 16.77
CA LEU A 68 -33.91 34.07 16.89
C LEU A 68 -33.92 33.03 18.01
N CYS A 69 -33.08 32.01 17.91
CA CYS A 69 -33.00 30.95 18.92
C CYS A 69 -31.70 30.14 18.83
N TRP A 70 -31.40 29.46 19.93
CA TRP A 70 -30.43 28.37 19.96
C TRP A 70 -31.11 27.07 19.54
N CYS A 71 -30.37 26.26 18.81
CA CYS A 71 -30.83 24.97 18.37
C CYS A 71 -29.78 23.89 18.62
N ARG A 72 -30.21 22.71 19.02
CA ARG A 72 -29.40 21.50 19.01
C ARG A 72 -29.92 20.57 17.92
N THR A 73 -29.02 20.08 17.08
CA THR A 73 -29.35 19.02 16.14
C THR A 73 -29.25 17.68 16.83
N GLU A 74 -30.35 16.94 16.88
CA GLU A 74 -30.36 15.53 17.27
C GLU A 74 -30.29 14.66 16.01
N PHE A 75 -29.32 13.76 16.00
CA PHE A 75 -29.13 12.79 14.93
C PHE A 75 -29.70 11.44 15.35
N ALA A 76 -30.28 10.72 14.40
CA ALA A 76 -30.64 9.31 14.54
C ALA A 76 -29.83 8.47 13.55
N PRO A 77 -29.12 7.42 14.03
CA PRO A 77 -28.85 7.12 15.43
C PRO A 77 -28.03 8.21 16.16
N ARG A 78 -28.11 8.23 17.50
CA ARG A 78 -27.43 9.26 18.31
C ARG A 78 -25.91 9.18 18.23
N GLU A 79 -25.36 8.01 17.93
CA GLU A 79 -23.91 7.82 17.80
C GLU A 79 -23.33 8.30 16.46
N THR A 80 -24.16 8.72 15.51
CA THR A 80 -23.75 8.98 14.12
C THR A 80 -22.95 10.27 13.95
N LEU A 81 -23.41 11.35 14.58
CA LEU A 81 -22.76 12.65 14.61
C LEU A 81 -22.94 13.26 16.00
N ALA A 82 -21.97 14.06 16.43
CA ALA A 82 -22.12 14.79 17.69
C ALA A 82 -23.27 15.79 17.54
N PRO A 83 -24.20 15.89 18.51
CA PRO A 83 -25.21 16.94 18.45
C PRO A 83 -24.51 18.30 18.34
N GLU A 84 -24.84 19.03 17.29
CA GLU A 84 -24.26 20.33 16.99
C GLU A 84 -25.16 21.40 17.57
N LEU A 85 -24.57 22.32 18.33
CA LEU A 85 -25.25 23.52 18.76
C LEU A 85 -25.16 24.53 17.60
N ALA A 86 -26.30 24.96 17.09
CA ALA A 86 -26.43 25.94 16.03
C ALA A 86 -27.21 27.16 16.53
N ARG A 87 -27.03 28.28 15.84
CA ARG A 87 -27.78 29.52 16.12
C ARG A 87 -28.52 29.95 14.88
N PHE A 88 -29.77 30.35 15.07
CA PHE A 88 -30.59 30.90 14.02
C PHE A 88 -30.79 32.39 14.23
N TYR A 89 -30.70 33.15 13.15
CA TYR A 89 -30.94 34.59 13.09
C TYR A 89 -31.92 34.90 11.98
N LYS A 90 -32.68 35.97 12.15
CA LYS A 90 -33.64 36.45 11.16
C LYS A 90 -33.26 37.88 10.77
N HIS A 91 -33.26 38.18 9.49
CA HIS A 91 -33.01 39.55 9.04
C HIS A 91 -34.23 40.45 9.33
N GLY A 92 -33.99 41.67 9.80
CA GLY A 92 -35.06 42.58 10.23
C GLY A 92 -35.96 43.08 9.08
N SER A 93 -35.43 43.19 7.87
CA SER A 93 -36.15 43.76 6.71
C SER A 93 -36.30 42.83 5.50
N GLU A 94 -35.61 41.68 5.49
CA GLU A 94 -35.59 40.75 4.34
C GLU A 94 -36.06 39.37 4.81
N PRO A 95 -36.72 38.56 3.96
CA PRO A 95 -37.17 37.21 4.31
C PRO A 95 -36.01 36.19 4.31
N VAL A 96 -34.90 36.54 4.97
CA VAL A 96 -33.66 35.76 5.04
C VAL A 96 -33.42 35.30 6.47
N VAL A 97 -33.07 34.02 6.62
CA VAL A 97 -32.66 33.41 7.87
C VAL A 97 -31.21 32.97 7.78
N ALA A 98 -30.40 33.27 8.78
CA ALA A 98 -29.02 32.79 8.87
C ALA A 98 -28.93 31.64 9.88
N ARG A 99 -28.27 30.55 9.50
CA ARG A 99 -27.83 29.48 10.39
C ARG A 99 -26.33 29.61 10.61
N VAL A 100 -25.93 29.68 11.86
CA VAL A 100 -24.53 29.76 12.28
C VAL A 100 -24.16 28.48 13.01
N LEU A 101 -23.10 27.84 12.54
CA LEU A 101 -22.51 26.63 13.10
C LEU A 101 -21.13 26.98 13.69
N PRO A 102 -20.68 26.27 14.73
CA PRO A 102 -19.31 26.42 15.21
C PRO A 102 -18.33 26.10 14.06
N PRO A 103 -17.05 26.46 14.16
CA PRO A 103 -16.05 26.03 13.18
C PRO A 103 -16.13 24.51 12.96
N GLN A 104 -16.41 24.07 11.73
CA GLN A 104 -16.62 22.65 11.38
C GLN A 104 -15.51 22.06 10.51
N VAL A 105 -14.81 22.92 9.78
CA VAL A 105 -13.88 22.49 8.74
C VAL A 105 -12.51 23.04 9.06
N PHE A 106 -11.55 22.14 9.17
CA PHE A 106 -10.14 22.49 9.38
C PHE A 106 -9.55 23.41 8.32
N ALA A 107 -10.14 23.42 7.14
CA ALA A 107 -9.76 24.29 6.04
C ALA A 107 -10.06 25.77 6.32
N TRP A 108 -11.00 26.08 7.22
CA TRP A 108 -11.45 27.44 7.58
C TRP A 108 -11.67 27.55 9.09
N PRO A 109 -10.58 27.54 9.87
CA PRO A 109 -10.68 27.32 11.29
C PRO A 109 -10.97 28.61 12.10
N ASP A 110 -10.91 29.78 11.46
CA ASP A 110 -10.96 31.12 12.04
C ASP A 110 -12.38 31.71 12.17
N ARG A 111 -13.37 31.14 11.46
CA ARG A 111 -14.76 31.63 11.45
C ARG A 111 -15.77 30.53 11.71
N CYS A 112 -16.93 30.93 12.22
CA CYS A 112 -18.12 30.09 12.24
C CYS A 112 -18.61 29.82 10.80
N GLY A 113 -19.17 28.63 10.56
CA GLY A 113 -19.83 28.35 9.29
C GLY A 113 -21.19 29.06 9.23
N VAL A 114 -21.43 29.87 8.21
CA VAL A 114 -22.70 30.59 8.03
C VAL A 114 -23.37 30.15 6.74
N ALA A 115 -24.66 29.82 6.84
CA ALA A 115 -25.53 29.55 5.71
C ALA A 115 -26.77 30.44 5.78
N LEU A 116 -27.07 31.12 4.68
CA LEU A 116 -28.24 31.96 4.50
C LEU A 116 -29.34 31.16 3.80
N PHE A 117 -30.57 31.33 4.24
CA PHE A 117 -31.73 30.61 3.73
C PHE A 117 -32.84 31.59 3.38
N SER A 118 -33.44 31.38 2.21
CA SER A 118 -34.66 32.04 1.76
C SER A 118 -35.68 31.00 1.32
N LEU A 119 -36.96 31.32 1.46
CA LEU A 119 -38.05 30.43 1.10
C LEU A 119 -38.80 31.02 -0.10
N GLU A 120 -38.86 30.27 -1.18
CA GLU A 120 -39.66 30.61 -2.36
C GLU A 120 -41.15 30.35 -2.11
N SER A 121 -42.02 31.04 -2.85
CA SER A 121 -43.47 30.85 -2.83
C SER A 121 -43.89 29.43 -3.19
N SER A 122 -43.09 28.77 -4.03
CA SER A 122 -43.19 27.36 -4.42
C SER A 122 -42.97 26.37 -3.26
N GLY A 123 -42.42 26.84 -2.14
CA GLY A 123 -42.00 26.02 -1.01
C GLY A 123 -40.56 25.51 -1.09
N THR A 124 -39.83 25.84 -2.15
CA THR A 124 -38.40 25.52 -2.28
C THR A 124 -37.56 26.41 -1.36
N ILE A 125 -36.64 25.79 -0.62
CA ILE A 125 -35.70 26.50 0.24
C ILE A 125 -34.41 26.68 -0.54
N LEU A 126 -34.01 27.94 -0.68
CA LEU A 126 -32.74 28.34 -1.26
C LEU A 126 -31.72 28.53 -0.15
N ALA A 127 -30.65 27.72 -0.18
CA ALA A 127 -29.53 27.88 0.72
C ALA A 127 -28.35 28.55 0.01
N THR A 128 -27.66 29.47 0.67
CA THR A 128 -26.35 29.97 0.25
C THR A 128 -25.38 29.86 1.40
N ALA A 129 -24.41 28.97 1.27
CA ALA A 129 -23.42 28.74 2.31
C ALA A 129 -22.05 29.25 1.87
N ASP A 130 -21.33 29.85 2.81
CA ASP A 130 -19.90 30.12 2.65
C ASP A 130 -19.13 28.83 2.90
N ARG A 131 -18.28 28.43 1.94
CA ARG A 131 -17.19 27.45 2.17
C ARG A 131 -17.61 26.17 2.90
N LEU A 132 -18.36 25.29 2.25
CA LEU A 132 -18.56 23.91 2.70
C LEU A 132 -17.93 22.91 1.71
N PRO A 133 -17.16 21.90 2.16
CA PRO A 133 -16.61 20.89 1.26
C PRO A 133 -17.76 19.98 0.82
N GLU A 134 -18.06 19.98 -0.48
CA GLU A 134 -19.11 19.12 -1.05
C GLU A 134 -18.64 17.66 -1.17
N LEU A 135 -18.83 16.87 -0.10
CA LEU A 135 -18.68 15.42 -0.20
C LEU A 135 -19.67 14.82 -1.22
N PHE A 136 -20.90 15.32 -1.24
CA PHE A 136 -21.96 14.90 -2.14
C PHE A 136 -22.09 15.86 -3.33
N PRO A 137 -22.61 15.41 -4.48
CA PRO A 137 -23.03 16.32 -5.54
C PRO A 137 -24.16 17.25 -5.08
N ARG A 138 -24.45 18.29 -5.87
CA ARG A 138 -25.53 19.23 -5.56
C ARG A 138 -26.92 18.58 -5.69
N PRO A 139 -27.86 18.93 -4.79
CA PRO A 139 -29.23 18.47 -4.89
C PRO A 139 -29.94 19.12 -6.10
N PRO A 140 -31.05 18.53 -6.58
CA PRO A 140 -31.86 19.09 -7.65
C PRO A 140 -32.41 20.47 -7.27
N GLU A 141 -32.86 21.23 -8.26
CA GLU A 141 -33.36 22.60 -8.07
C GLU A 141 -34.50 22.71 -7.05
N SER A 142 -35.30 21.66 -6.87
CA SER A 142 -36.37 21.61 -5.88
C SER A 142 -35.90 21.74 -4.41
N LEU A 143 -34.60 21.59 -4.15
CA LEU A 143 -33.96 21.71 -2.83
C LEU A 143 -32.84 22.77 -2.83
N ALA A 144 -32.88 23.69 -3.80
CA ALA A 144 -31.70 24.37 -4.31
C ALA A 144 -30.71 24.92 -3.26
N MET A 145 -29.45 24.54 -3.47
CA MET A 145 -28.31 24.88 -2.62
C MET A 145 -27.22 25.53 -3.49
N GLY A 146 -26.95 26.80 -3.24
CA GLY A 146 -25.83 27.55 -3.79
C GLY A 146 -24.65 27.54 -2.82
N ILE A 147 -23.44 27.34 -3.34
CA ILE A 147 -22.22 27.45 -2.54
C ILE A 147 -21.37 28.56 -3.12
N VAL A 148 -21.00 29.49 -2.25
CA VAL A 148 -20.08 30.59 -2.59
C VAL A 148 -18.72 30.25 -2.02
N THR A 149 -17.74 30.16 -2.90
CA THR A 149 -16.42 29.59 -2.56
C THR A 149 -15.41 30.65 -2.12
N VAL A 150 -15.73 31.95 -2.28
CA VAL A 150 -14.77 33.07 -2.11
C VAL A 150 -15.37 34.28 -1.37
N ALA A 151 -16.44 34.14 -0.57
CA ALA A 151 -16.99 35.29 0.18
C ALA A 151 -15.97 35.77 1.21
N THR A 152 -15.48 37.01 1.12
CA THR A 152 -14.42 37.49 2.03
C THR A 152 -14.99 38.00 3.36
N SER A 153 -16.27 38.39 3.38
CA SER A 153 -17.05 38.84 4.53
C SER A 153 -18.44 38.20 4.55
N LEU A 154 -19.19 38.32 5.66
CA LEU A 154 -20.60 37.94 5.67
C LEU A 154 -21.46 38.88 4.81
N ALA A 155 -21.01 40.11 4.58
CA ALA A 155 -21.65 41.02 3.64
C ALA A 155 -21.57 40.47 2.21
N ASP A 156 -20.39 39.99 1.78
CA ASP A 156 -20.22 39.37 0.47
C ASP A 156 -21.10 38.12 0.31
N LEU A 157 -21.25 37.34 1.39
CA LEU A 157 -22.12 36.16 1.40
C LEU A 157 -23.60 36.57 1.22
N LEU A 158 -24.03 37.63 1.90
CA LEU A 158 -25.38 38.18 1.79
C LEU A 158 -25.63 38.75 0.39
N ASP A 159 -24.68 39.47 -0.18
CA ASP A 159 -24.79 40.00 -1.54
C ASP A 159 -24.84 38.88 -2.58
N ALA A 160 -24.02 37.85 -2.42
CA ALA A 160 -24.08 36.66 -3.28
C ALA A 160 -25.43 35.93 -3.14
N HIS A 161 -25.98 35.83 -1.92
CA HIS A 161 -27.32 35.28 -1.71
C HIS A 161 -28.38 36.11 -2.45
N ARG A 162 -28.34 37.44 -2.32
CA ARG A 162 -29.22 38.36 -3.06
C ARG A 162 -29.12 38.20 -4.57
N MET A 163 -27.91 38.01 -5.11
CA MET A 163 -27.71 37.76 -6.54
C MET A 163 -28.37 36.44 -6.99
N ILE A 164 -28.26 35.38 -6.19
CA ILE A 164 -28.93 34.10 -6.48
C ILE A 164 -30.45 34.25 -6.47
N LEU A 165 -30.98 35.00 -5.49
CA LEU A 165 -32.42 35.29 -5.40
C LEU A 165 -32.90 36.11 -6.59
N ALA A 166 -32.16 37.16 -6.97
CA ALA A 166 -32.49 38.01 -8.10
C ALA A 166 -32.53 37.23 -9.42
N ALA A 167 -31.67 36.22 -9.59
CA ALA A 167 -31.63 35.38 -10.79
C ALA A 167 -32.79 34.36 -10.88
N ARG A 168 -33.50 34.10 -9.78
CA ARG A 168 -34.60 33.11 -9.72
C ARG A 168 -35.96 33.70 -10.10
N GLU A 169 -36.13 35.02 -10.03
CA GLU A 169 -37.38 35.74 -10.33
C GLU A 169 -38.65 35.26 -9.58
N ASP A 170 -38.52 34.55 -8.45
CA ASP A 170 -39.64 34.08 -7.62
C ASP A 170 -39.94 35.02 -6.44
N GLN A 171 -41.20 35.04 -5.99
CA GLN A 171 -41.61 35.75 -4.77
C GLN A 171 -41.16 34.97 -3.53
N LEU A 172 -40.59 35.69 -2.56
CA LEU A 172 -40.12 35.11 -1.31
C LEU A 172 -41.22 35.10 -0.25
N ALA A 173 -41.37 33.97 0.44
CA ALA A 173 -42.28 33.81 1.57
C ALA A 173 -41.60 34.19 2.90
N LEU A 174 -42.40 34.69 3.84
CA LEU A 174 -41.94 34.99 5.19
C LEU A 174 -41.72 33.70 6.00
N TRP A 175 -40.66 33.68 6.80
CA TRP A 175 -40.26 32.51 7.59
C TRP A 175 -41.10 32.22 8.83
N GLY A 176 -41.84 33.21 9.35
CA GLY A 176 -42.59 33.08 10.61
C GLY A 176 -41.73 33.32 11.85
N ASP A 177 -42.06 32.62 12.95
CA ASP A 177 -41.35 32.66 14.23
C ASP A 177 -40.26 31.57 14.35
N ALA A 178 -39.71 31.38 15.55
CA ALA A 178 -38.68 30.37 15.79
C ALA A 178 -39.18 28.93 15.56
N GLU A 179 -40.44 28.63 15.90
CA GLU A 179 -41.01 27.29 15.71
C GLU A 179 -41.23 27.01 14.22
N ASP A 180 -41.72 28.00 13.47
CA ASP A 180 -41.90 27.90 12.02
C ASP A 180 -40.57 27.66 11.29
N VAL A 181 -39.53 28.42 11.65
CA VAL A 181 -38.17 28.27 11.08
C VAL A 181 -37.65 26.86 11.34
N ILE A 182 -37.72 26.39 12.59
CA ILE A 182 -37.24 25.05 12.97
C ILE A 182 -38.04 23.96 12.23
N ALA A 183 -39.36 24.09 12.10
CA ALA A 183 -40.19 23.13 11.40
C ALA A 183 -39.81 23.03 9.90
N ARG A 184 -39.60 24.17 9.24
CA ARG A 184 -39.18 24.24 7.83
C ARG A 184 -37.77 23.69 7.62
N MET A 185 -36.83 24.03 8.49
CA MET A 185 -35.47 23.49 8.45
C MET A 185 -35.43 21.98 8.69
N ASN A 186 -36.28 21.46 9.58
CA ASN A 186 -36.44 20.02 9.76
C ASN A 186 -36.97 19.33 8.50
N ALA A 187 -37.98 19.92 7.84
CA ALA A 187 -38.51 19.39 6.59
C ALA A 187 -37.44 19.39 5.48
N PHE A 188 -36.61 20.44 5.41
CA PHE A 188 -35.49 20.54 4.48
C PHE A 188 -34.46 19.42 4.69
N GLU A 189 -34.00 19.19 5.92
CA GLU A 189 -33.01 18.13 6.19
C GLU A 189 -33.57 16.73 5.89
N VAL A 190 -34.86 16.48 6.19
CA VAL A 190 -35.53 15.23 5.83
C VAL A 190 -35.54 15.02 4.31
N ALA A 191 -35.86 16.06 3.55
CA ALA A 191 -35.89 15.97 2.09
C ALA A 191 -34.48 15.78 1.51
N ASN A 192 -33.47 16.44 2.07
CA ASN A 192 -32.07 16.31 1.65
C ASN A 192 -31.53 14.88 1.89
N ILE A 193 -31.76 14.32 3.09
CA ILE A 193 -31.34 12.94 3.40
C ILE A 193 -32.06 11.94 2.49
N ARG A 194 -33.36 12.13 2.25
CA ARG A 194 -34.14 11.28 1.35
C ARG A 194 -33.60 11.32 -0.08
N TRP A 195 -33.26 12.52 -0.58
CA TRP A 195 -32.64 12.67 -1.88
C TRP A 195 -31.31 11.91 -1.97
N LEU A 196 -30.43 11.99 -0.96
CA LEU A 196 -29.18 11.23 -0.94
C LEU A 196 -29.41 9.71 -1.05
N GLN A 197 -30.46 9.21 -0.42
CA GLN A 197 -30.87 7.81 -0.47
C GLN A 197 -31.44 7.44 -1.86
N ASP A 198 -32.38 8.21 -2.38
CA ASP A 198 -33.04 7.99 -3.67
C ASP A 198 -32.03 8.07 -4.84
N ALA A 199 -31.11 9.04 -4.78
CA ALA A 199 -30.00 9.17 -5.71
C ALA A 199 -28.94 8.07 -5.53
N LYS A 200 -29.09 7.16 -4.56
CA LYS A 200 -28.17 6.06 -4.21
C LYS A 200 -26.76 6.53 -3.86
N LEU A 201 -26.59 7.74 -3.34
CA LEU A 201 -25.28 8.33 -3.02
C LEU A 201 -24.72 7.79 -1.70
N VAL A 202 -25.62 7.32 -0.83
CA VAL A 202 -25.32 6.73 0.47
C VAL A 202 -25.82 5.29 0.58
N ALA A 203 -25.37 4.58 1.60
CA ALA A 203 -25.80 3.24 1.98
C ALA A 203 -25.95 3.14 3.51
N ALA A 204 -26.79 2.23 3.99
CA ALA A 204 -26.96 1.98 5.42
C ALA A 204 -25.71 1.34 6.03
N HIS A 205 -25.39 1.71 7.26
CA HIS A 205 -24.32 1.10 8.04
C HIS A 205 -24.90 0.14 9.11
N PRO A 206 -24.28 -1.01 9.39
CA PRO A 206 -24.80 -1.98 10.37
C PRO A 206 -25.00 -1.43 11.79
N GLU A 207 -24.11 -0.56 12.24
CA GLU A 207 -24.20 0.16 13.52
C GLU A 207 -25.16 1.38 13.46
N GLY A 208 -25.97 1.48 12.41
CA GLY A 208 -26.92 2.58 12.17
C GLY A 208 -26.27 3.81 11.54
N GLY A 209 -27.08 4.65 10.90
CA GLY A 209 -26.62 5.79 10.12
C GLY A 209 -26.33 5.41 8.67
N LEU A 210 -26.02 6.41 7.86
CA LEU A 210 -25.70 6.29 6.44
C LEU A 210 -24.19 6.56 6.21
N VAL A 211 -23.62 5.95 5.18
CA VAL A 211 -22.24 6.16 4.72
C VAL A 211 -22.21 6.45 3.23
N PRO A 212 -21.24 7.21 2.70
CA PRO A 212 -21.06 7.35 1.26
C PRO A 212 -20.82 6.00 0.59
N ARG A 213 -21.36 5.82 -0.61
CA ARG A 213 -20.98 4.69 -1.47
C ARG A 213 -19.60 4.90 -2.06
N LEU A 214 -18.95 3.80 -2.47
CA LEU A 214 -17.64 3.84 -3.16
C LEU A 214 -17.63 4.80 -4.35
N ARG A 215 -18.67 4.78 -5.20
CA ARG A 215 -18.79 5.72 -6.34
C ARG A 215 -18.83 7.19 -5.92
N THR A 216 -19.44 7.49 -4.77
CA THR A 216 -19.56 8.85 -4.25
C THR A 216 -18.22 9.31 -3.71
N ALA A 217 -17.52 8.44 -2.99
CA ALA A 217 -16.17 8.70 -2.49
C ALA A 217 -15.16 8.91 -3.63
N LEU A 218 -15.17 8.04 -4.65
CA LEU A 218 -14.32 8.19 -5.83
C LEU A 218 -14.66 9.44 -6.63
N GLY A 219 -15.95 9.75 -6.80
CA GLY A 219 -16.40 11.00 -7.43
C GLY A 219 -15.93 12.24 -6.67
N PHE A 220 -15.89 12.20 -5.34
CA PHE A 220 -15.31 13.28 -4.53
C PHE A 220 -13.80 13.42 -4.73
N ILE A 221 -13.05 12.31 -4.69
CA ILE A 221 -11.59 12.31 -4.95
C ILE A 221 -11.31 12.89 -6.34
N TRP A 222 -12.04 12.44 -7.36
CA TRP A 222 -11.89 12.90 -8.74
C TRP A 222 -12.17 14.39 -8.91
N ARG A 223 -13.27 14.89 -8.34
CA ARG A 223 -13.58 16.33 -8.32
C ARG A 223 -12.48 17.13 -7.61
N SER A 224 -11.94 16.60 -6.52
CA SER A 224 -10.85 17.23 -5.76
C SER A 224 -9.57 17.33 -6.60
N LEU A 225 -9.19 16.26 -7.30
CA LEU A 225 -8.03 16.23 -8.20
C LEU A 225 -8.18 17.22 -9.37
N ARG A 226 -9.42 17.43 -9.87
CA ARG A 226 -9.73 18.42 -10.90
C ARG A 226 -9.85 19.86 -10.38
N GLY A 227 -9.61 20.10 -9.09
CA GLY A 227 -9.79 21.43 -8.48
C GLY A 227 -11.24 21.93 -8.45
N GLN A 228 -12.21 21.03 -8.66
CA GLN A 228 -13.65 21.35 -8.61
C GLN A 228 -14.19 21.41 -7.18
N VAL A 229 -13.37 21.04 -6.19
CA VAL A 229 -13.65 21.19 -4.76
C VAL A 229 -12.93 22.43 -4.25
N VAL A 230 -13.63 23.22 -3.43
CA VAL A 230 -13.10 24.44 -2.82
C VAL A 230 -11.81 24.14 -2.08
N GLN A 231 -10.72 24.79 -2.49
CA GLN A 231 -9.44 24.64 -1.82
C GLN A 231 -9.47 25.38 -0.46
N PRO A 232 -8.84 24.82 0.59
CA PRO A 232 -8.66 25.53 1.85
C PRO A 232 -8.00 26.89 1.63
N ARG A 233 -8.40 27.90 2.40
CA ARG A 233 -7.58 29.12 2.46
C ARG A 233 -6.27 28.76 3.19
N PRO A 234 -5.12 29.31 2.79
CA PRO A 234 -3.93 29.24 3.63
C PRO A 234 -4.26 29.93 4.95
N GLU A 235 -4.13 29.21 6.06
CA GLU A 235 -4.31 29.75 7.40
C GLU A 235 -3.35 30.95 7.59
N SER A 236 -3.89 32.16 7.66
CA SER A 236 -3.11 33.41 7.72
C SER A 236 -2.82 33.88 9.15
N GLU A 237 -3.60 33.43 10.14
CA GLU A 237 -3.50 33.90 11.53
C GLU A 237 -3.52 32.76 12.58
N PRO A 238 -2.92 32.98 13.77
CA PRO A 238 -3.03 32.06 14.89
C PRO A 238 -4.50 31.89 15.28
N LEU A 239 -4.90 30.64 15.44
CA LEU A 239 -6.28 30.31 15.75
C LEU A 239 -6.68 30.69 17.16
N LYS A 240 -7.92 31.16 17.31
CA LYS A 240 -8.52 31.34 18.63
C LYS A 240 -8.53 29.99 19.36
N PRO A 241 -8.08 29.91 20.62
CA PRO A 241 -8.01 28.66 21.36
C PRO A 241 -9.34 27.91 21.42
N GLU A 242 -10.47 28.63 21.49
CA GLU A 242 -11.81 28.07 21.54
C GLU A 242 -12.23 27.40 20.23
N HIS A 243 -11.96 28.03 19.09
CA HIS A 243 -12.24 27.48 17.76
C HIS A 243 -11.40 26.22 17.51
N ALA A 244 -10.11 26.29 17.81
CA ALA A 244 -9.22 25.15 17.68
C ALA A 244 -9.63 24.01 18.63
N ALA A 245 -10.13 24.32 19.84
CA ALA A 245 -10.64 23.31 20.76
C ALA A 245 -11.90 22.60 20.24
N LEU A 246 -12.85 23.34 19.66
CA LEU A 246 -14.05 22.79 19.05
C LEU A 246 -13.72 21.90 17.84
N LEU A 247 -12.86 22.35 16.93
CA LEU A 247 -12.40 21.57 15.78
C LEU A 247 -11.69 20.29 16.22
N PHE A 248 -10.83 20.38 17.24
CA PHE A 248 -10.15 19.23 17.79
C PHE A 248 -11.13 18.23 18.43
N GLN A 249 -12.14 18.71 19.16
CA GLN A 249 -13.18 17.86 19.73
C GLN A 249 -13.96 17.13 18.64
N GLN A 250 -14.35 17.83 17.56
CA GLN A 250 -15.04 17.22 16.41
C GLN A 250 -14.16 16.16 15.73
N TRP A 251 -12.88 16.45 15.54
CA TRP A 251 -11.93 15.52 14.94
C TRP A 251 -11.73 14.25 15.76
N ARG A 252 -11.60 14.35 17.10
CA ARG A 252 -11.53 13.17 17.98
C ARG A 252 -12.77 12.29 17.86
N LYS A 253 -13.95 12.89 17.65
CA LYS A 253 -15.19 12.14 17.43
C LYS A 253 -15.20 11.49 16.04
N ALA A 254 -14.78 12.22 15.00
CA ALA A 254 -14.66 11.70 13.64
C ALA A 254 -13.71 10.49 13.54
N GLN A 255 -12.64 10.44 14.34
CA GLN A 255 -11.74 9.28 14.40
C GLN A 255 -12.41 7.99 14.87
N ARG A 256 -13.54 8.05 15.57
CA ARG A 256 -14.25 6.85 16.06
C ARG A 256 -15.10 6.19 14.98
N LEU A 257 -15.30 6.88 13.86
CA LEU A 257 -16.15 6.41 12.77
C LEU A 257 -15.44 5.34 11.95
N THR A 258 -16.20 4.30 11.62
CA THR A 258 -15.78 3.12 10.86
C THR A 258 -16.43 3.11 9.47
N PRO A 259 -15.70 2.66 8.44
CA PRO A 259 -16.33 2.16 7.22
C PRO A 259 -17.16 0.90 7.51
N THR A 260 -18.03 0.51 6.58
CA THR A 260 -18.79 -0.75 6.71
C THR A 260 -17.85 -1.96 6.72
N PRO A 261 -18.25 -3.10 7.32
CA PRO A 261 -17.42 -4.31 7.38
C PRO A 261 -16.91 -4.77 6.01
N TRP A 262 -17.77 -4.76 4.99
CA TRP A 262 -17.36 -5.13 3.62
C TRP A 262 -16.30 -4.21 3.03
N VAL A 263 -16.36 -2.90 3.34
CA VAL A 263 -15.32 -1.95 2.92
C VAL A 263 -14.02 -2.21 3.70
N GLN A 264 -14.09 -2.51 4.99
CA GLN A 264 -12.90 -2.83 5.78
C GLN A 264 -12.20 -4.09 5.25
N TRP A 265 -12.96 -5.16 4.98
CA TRP A 265 -12.45 -6.38 4.35
C TRP A 265 -11.89 -6.11 2.97
N GLY A 266 -12.58 -5.34 2.13
CA GLY A 266 -12.09 -4.95 0.81
C GLY A 266 -10.77 -4.16 0.87
N LEU A 267 -10.66 -3.20 1.79
CA LEU A 267 -9.42 -2.46 2.03
C LEU A 267 -8.31 -3.37 2.53
N PHE A 268 -8.58 -4.26 3.49
CA PHE A 268 -7.62 -5.23 3.99
C PHE A 268 -7.09 -6.11 2.84
N SER A 269 -7.99 -6.75 2.09
CA SER A 269 -7.62 -7.64 0.97
C SER A 269 -6.82 -6.90 -0.10
N LEU A 270 -7.22 -5.67 -0.43
CA LEU A 270 -6.50 -4.85 -1.38
C LEU A 270 -5.09 -4.52 -0.87
N THR A 271 -4.96 -4.10 0.39
CA THR A 271 -3.67 -3.82 1.03
C THR A 271 -2.77 -5.05 1.13
N ALA A 272 -3.33 -6.21 1.46
CA ALA A 272 -2.61 -7.48 1.52
C ALA A 272 -2.13 -7.95 0.14
N LEU A 273 -2.95 -7.77 -0.90
CA LEU A 273 -2.55 -8.06 -2.27
C LEU A 273 -1.39 -7.15 -2.72
N GLY A 274 -1.45 -5.86 -2.41
CA GLY A 274 -0.33 -4.95 -2.69
C GLY A 274 0.94 -5.30 -1.91
N PHE A 275 0.82 -5.79 -0.68
CA PHE A 275 1.94 -6.33 0.08
C PHE A 275 2.55 -7.56 -0.60
N LEU A 276 1.73 -8.52 -1.05
CA LEU A 276 2.20 -9.70 -1.78
C LEU A 276 2.90 -9.35 -3.09
N ILE A 277 2.29 -8.49 -3.91
CA ILE A 277 2.86 -8.11 -5.21
C ILE A 277 4.17 -7.35 -5.01
N ALA A 278 4.21 -6.36 -4.11
CA ALA A 278 5.42 -5.57 -3.88
C ALA A 278 6.54 -6.44 -3.29
N GLY A 279 6.24 -7.29 -2.31
CA GLY A 279 7.23 -8.18 -1.71
C GLY A 279 7.70 -9.29 -2.66
N GLY A 280 6.80 -9.87 -3.45
CA GLY A 280 7.15 -10.87 -4.46
C GLY A 280 8.05 -10.34 -5.59
N ILE A 281 7.90 -9.06 -5.96
CA ILE A 281 8.78 -8.39 -6.93
C ILE A 281 10.15 -8.02 -6.31
N LEU A 282 10.19 -7.63 -5.03
CA LEU A 282 11.41 -7.11 -4.38
C LEU A 282 12.24 -8.16 -3.64
N TRP A 283 11.63 -9.26 -3.23
CA TRP A 283 12.24 -10.33 -2.45
C TRP A 283 11.94 -11.68 -3.11
N ASP A 284 11.10 -12.49 -2.48
CA ASP A 284 10.68 -13.81 -2.94
C ASP A 284 9.20 -14.02 -2.59
N TRP A 285 8.47 -14.76 -3.43
CA TRP A 285 7.04 -15.00 -3.28
C TRP A 285 6.71 -15.88 -2.07
N LEU A 286 7.53 -16.91 -1.79
CA LEU A 286 7.33 -17.79 -0.64
C LEU A 286 7.60 -17.03 0.66
N LEU A 287 8.75 -16.35 0.76
CA LEU A 287 9.10 -15.53 1.91
C LEU A 287 8.04 -14.45 2.17
N THR A 288 7.59 -13.75 1.13
CA THR A 288 6.56 -12.70 1.25
C THR A 288 5.23 -13.27 1.74
N THR A 289 4.85 -14.46 1.29
CA THR A 289 3.62 -15.13 1.73
C THR A 289 3.72 -15.56 3.20
N LEU A 290 4.85 -16.15 3.60
CA LEU A 290 5.11 -16.52 5.00
C LEU A 290 5.12 -15.29 5.90
N LEU A 291 5.78 -14.22 5.46
CA LEU A 291 5.84 -12.96 6.18
C LEU A 291 4.45 -12.33 6.31
N LEU A 292 3.65 -12.28 5.24
CA LEU A 292 2.28 -11.78 5.30
C LEU A 292 1.46 -12.58 6.32
N ALA A 293 1.53 -13.91 6.30
CA ALA A 293 0.81 -14.75 7.24
C ALA A 293 1.22 -14.47 8.70
N ALA A 294 2.52 -14.34 8.95
CA ALA A 294 3.05 -14.01 10.28
C ALA A 294 2.63 -12.60 10.75
N VAL A 295 2.67 -11.61 9.86
CA VAL A 295 2.22 -10.23 10.13
C VAL A 295 0.72 -10.18 10.40
N VAL A 296 -0.09 -10.84 9.58
CA VAL A 296 -1.55 -10.92 9.79
C VAL A 296 -1.86 -11.58 11.13
N PHE A 297 -1.16 -12.66 11.49
CA PHE A 297 -1.33 -13.34 12.77
C PHE A 297 -0.97 -12.43 13.96
N HIS A 298 0.14 -11.70 13.86
CA HIS A 298 0.57 -10.70 14.83
C HIS A 298 -0.47 -9.58 15.00
N GLU A 299 -0.90 -8.94 13.90
CA GLU A 299 -1.89 -7.86 13.94
C GLU A 299 -3.27 -8.33 14.42
N LEU A 300 -3.64 -9.58 14.13
CA LEU A 300 -4.87 -10.19 14.64
C LEU A 300 -4.84 -10.25 16.17
N GLY A 301 -3.68 -10.51 16.76
CA GLY A 301 -3.45 -10.45 18.20
C GLY A 301 -3.80 -9.08 18.80
N HIS A 302 -3.27 -8.00 18.21
CA HIS A 302 -3.65 -6.63 18.59
C HIS A 302 -5.14 -6.37 18.40
N TYR A 303 -5.69 -6.74 17.25
CA TYR A 303 -7.09 -6.53 16.92
C TYR A 303 -8.04 -7.20 17.92
N LEU A 304 -7.77 -8.46 18.28
CA LEU A 304 -8.58 -9.20 19.27
C LEU A 304 -8.48 -8.56 20.66
N ALA A 305 -7.29 -8.15 21.08
CA ALA A 305 -7.10 -7.46 22.35
C ALA A 305 -7.85 -6.12 22.40
N MET A 306 -7.74 -5.31 21.35
CA MET A 306 -8.45 -4.04 21.24
C MET A 306 -9.97 -4.25 21.22
N ARG A 307 -10.46 -5.27 20.49
CA ARG A 307 -11.89 -5.64 20.46
C ARG A 307 -12.39 -6.04 21.85
N TRP A 308 -11.63 -6.85 22.58
CA TRP A 308 -11.98 -7.26 23.95
C TRP A 308 -12.02 -6.07 24.93
N LEU A 309 -11.13 -5.10 24.75
CA LEU A 309 -11.07 -3.86 25.54
C LEU A 309 -12.09 -2.79 25.09
N GLY A 310 -12.90 -3.07 24.08
CA GLY A 310 -13.96 -2.17 23.60
C GLY A 310 -13.45 -0.96 22.84
N TYR A 311 -12.33 -1.07 22.13
CA TYR A 311 -11.88 -0.05 21.19
C TYR A 311 -12.90 0.13 20.06
N GLN A 312 -12.98 1.35 19.53
CA GLN A 312 -13.77 1.69 18.35
C GLN A 312 -12.86 1.88 17.14
N ASN A 313 -13.42 1.95 15.95
CA ASN A 313 -12.64 2.12 14.71
C ASN A 313 -11.52 1.10 14.49
N LEU A 314 -11.86 -0.18 14.70
CA LEU A 314 -10.91 -1.27 14.54
C LEU A 314 -10.73 -1.62 13.07
N GLN A 315 -9.49 -1.61 12.61
CA GLN A 315 -9.14 -2.06 11.26
C GLN A 315 -7.70 -2.53 11.21
N ILE A 316 -7.47 -3.59 10.43
CA ILE A 316 -6.14 -4.07 10.04
C ILE A 316 -5.89 -3.63 8.59
N MET A 317 -4.69 -3.09 8.32
CA MET A 317 -4.20 -2.78 6.98
C MET A 317 -2.79 -3.34 6.83
N MET A 318 -2.45 -3.85 5.65
CA MET A 318 -1.09 -4.31 5.35
C MET A 318 -0.35 -3.22 4.60
N LEU A 319 0.69 -2.64 5.19
CA LEU A 319 1.53 -1.65 4.53
C LEU A 319 2.64 -2.38 3.77
N PRO A 320 2.66 -2.34 2.42
CA PRO A 320 3.77 -2.86 1.63
C PRO A 320 5.12 -2.46 2.21
N LEU A 321 6.01 -3.45 2.39
CA LEU A 321 7.40 -3.30 2.84
C LEU A 321 7.61 -2.79 4.27
N LEU A 322 6.54 -2.38 4.96
CA LEU A 322 6.59 -1.82 6.31
C LEU A 322 5.99 -2.77 7.35
N GLY A 323 5.06 -3.63 6.96
CA GLY A 323 4.39 -4.61 7.82
C GLY A 323 2.91 -4.33 8.02
N GLY A 324 2.38 -4.76 9.16
CA GLY A 324 0.97 -4.62 9.50
C GLY A 324 0.67 -3.30 10.21
N LEU A 325 -0.58 -2.87 10.14
CA LEU A 325 -1.09 -1.77 10.94
C LEU A 325 -2.49 -2.09 11.46
N ALA A 326 -2.60 -2.50 12.71
CA ALA A 326 -3.86 -2.50 13.45
C ALA A 326 -4.12 -1.11 14.06
N THR A 327 -5.23 -0.50 13.67
CA THR A 327 -5.69 0.79 14.20
C THR A 327 -6.93 0.62 15.07
N GLY A 328 -7.06 1.48 16.08
CA GLY A 328 -8.22 1.53 16.96
C GLY A 328 -8.21 2.77 17.84
N VAL A 329 -9.39 3.26 18.21
CA VAL A 329 -9.58 4.37 19.13
C VAL A 329 -10.05 3.83 20.48
N GLU A 330 -9.21 3.99 21.49
CA GLU A 330 -9.49 3.55 22.85
C GLU A 330 -10.62 4.38 23.49
N ARG A 331 -11.67 3.71 24.01
CA ARG A 331 -12.78 4.39 24.70
C ARG A 331 -12.39 4.94 26.07
N ARG A 332 -11.55 4.21 26.80
CA ARG A 332 -11.11 4.52 28.17
C ARG A 332 -9.60 4.30 28.28
N PRO A 333 -8.78 5.35 28.07
CA PRO A 333 -7.34 5.17 28.02
C PRO A 333 -6.74 4.74 29.35
N THR A 334 -6.13 3.56 29.37
CA THR A 334 -5.33 3.11 30.52
C THR A 334 -3.98 2.55 30.08
N ALA A 335 -2.96 2.80 30.90
CA ALA A 335 -1.63 2.30 30.63
C ALA A 335 -1.56 0.76 30.66
N ALA A 336 -2.35 0.12 31.51
CA ALA A 336 -2.44 -1.34 31.57
C ALA A 336 -3.03 -1.92 30.28
N ASN A 337 -4.09 -1.33 29.74
CA ASN A 337 -4.70 -1.76 28.49
C ASN A 337 -3.72 -1.64 27.32
N ARG A 338 -3.01 -0.51 27.22
CA ARG A 338 -2.01 -0.30 26.16
C ARG A 338 -0.87 -1.32 26.24
N ALA A 339 -0.36 -1.56 27.45
CA ALA A 339 0.65 -2.59 27.69
C ALA A 339 0.16 -3.99 27.30
N PHE A 340 -1.08 -4.33 27.65
CA PHE A 340 -1.68 -5.61 27.28
C PHE A 340 -1.83 -5.76 25.76
N VAL A 341 -2.36 -4.73 25.07
CA VAL A 341 -2.49 -4.74 23.60
C VAL A 341 -1.13 -4.93 22.94
N SER A 342 -0.08 -4.23 23.40
CA SER A 342 1.28 -4.38 22.87
C SER A 342 1.88 -5.77 23.08
N LEU A 343 1.47 -6.54 24.11
CA LEU A 343 1.91 -7.92 24.27
C LEU A 343 1.13 -8.90 23.39
N MET A 344 -0.13 -8.59 23.09
CA MET A 344 -1.02 -9.49 22.38
C MET A 344 -0.69 -9.65 20.89
N GLY A 345 0.12 -8.78 20.30
CA GLY A 345 0.75 -9.02 18.99
C GLY A 345 1.86 -10.08 19.05
N PRO A 346 2.96 -9.82 19.79
CA PRO A 346 4.14 -10.69 19.81
C PRO A 346 3.93 -12.04 20.51
N VAL A 347 3.20 -12.08 21.63
CA VAL A 347 3.11 -13.29 22.47
C VAL A 347 2.51 -14.49 21.73
N PRO A 348 1.33 -14.38 21.07
CA PRO A 348 0.77 -15.51 20.33
C PRO A 348 1.71 -16.02 19.24
N GLY A 349 2.38 -15.10 18.53
CA GLY A 349 3.32 -15.45 17.47
C GLY A 349 4.58 -16.15 17.98
N ILE A 350 5.13 -15.73 19.12
CA ILE A 350 6.24 -16.42 19.79
C ILE A 350 5.84 -17.85 20.20
N LEU A 351 4.67 -18.00 20.82
CA LEU A 351 4.17 -19.31 21.25
C LEU A 351 3.97 -20.26 20.07
N LEU A 352 3.34 -19.78 18.99
CA LEU A 352 3.13 -20.56 17.78
C LEU A 352 4.45 -20.88 17.08
N GLY A 353 5.38 -19.92 17.00
CA GLY A 353 6.69 -20.12 16.38
C GLY A 353 7.49 -21.23 17.07
N TRP A 354 7.59 -21.20 18.40
CA TRP A 354 8.26 -22.27 19.16
C TRP A 354 7.55 -23.61 19.04
N LEU A 355 6.21 -23.62 19.02
CA LEU A 355 5.44 -24.83 18.80
C LEU A 355 5.76 -25.45 17.44
N LEU A 356 5.75 -24.67 16.35
CA LEU A 356 6.06 -25.16 15.00
C LEU A 356 7.49 -25.70 14.91
N VAL A 357 8.47 -24.98 15.45
CA VAL A 357 9.87 -25.44 15.49
C VAL A 357 9.98 -26.76 16.27
N SER A 358 9.30 -26.89 17.41
CA SER A 358 9.35 -28.11 18.22
C SER A 358 8.70 -29.33 17.56
N LEU A 359 7.67 -29.12 16.73
CA LEU A 359 6.94 -30.18 16.04
C LEU A 359 7.51 -30.51 14.66
N ALA A 360 8.46 -29.72 14.14
CA ALA A 360 9.00 -29.91 12.81
C ALA A 360 9.88 -31.17 12.69
N SER A 361 10.64 -31.50 13.75
CA SER A 361 11.53 -32.66 13.74
C SER A 361 10.74 -33.97 13.60
N GLY A 362 10.97 -34.70 12.50
CA GLY A 362 10.29 -35.96 12.21
C GLY A 362 8.92 -35.83 11.54
N SER A 363 8.52 -34.61 11.13
CA SER A 363 7.32 -34.35 10.36
C SER A 363 7.59 -34.43 8.84
N PRO A 364 6.66 -34.95 8.01
CA PRO A 364 6.74 -34.85 6.56
C PRO A 364 6.68 -33.40 6.04
N HIS A 365 6.29 -32.45 6.91
CA HIS A 365 6.22 -31.01 6.61
C HIS A 365 7.29 -30.20 7.35
N GLN A 366 8.44 -30.82 7.64
CA GLN A 366 9.53 -30.19 8.39
C GLN A 366 9.92 -28.81 7.84
N GLU A 367 10.22 -28.72 6.53
CA GLU A 367 10.66 -27.48 5.88
C GLU A 367 9.67 -26.31 6.03
N PRO A 368 8.39 -26.42 5.61
CA PRO A 368 7.44 -25.32 5.76
C PRO A 368 7.12 -24.98 7.22
N MET A 369 7.15 -25.96 8.14
CA MET A 369 6.95 -25.72 9.56
C MET A 369 8.12 -24.93 10.18
N LEU A 370 9.36 -25.28 9.83
CA LEU A 370 10.54 -24.53 10.26
C LEU A 370 10.54 -23.12 9.67
N ALA A 371 10.27 -22.98 8.37
CA ALA A 371 10.22 -21.68 7.71
C ALA A 371 9.21 -20.74 8.37
N MET A 372 7.95 -21.17 8.53
CA MET A 372 6.93 -20.38 9.22
C MET A 372 7.28 -20.13 10.69
N GLY A 373 7.80 -21.15 11.39
CA GLY A 373 8.21 -21.03 12.80
C GLY A 373 9.29 -19.96 13.00
N VAL A 374 10.33 -19.98 12.17
CA VAL A 374 11.42 -18.99 12.19
C VAL A 374 10.91 -17.60 11.84
N VAL A 375 10.09 -17.44 10.79
CA VAL A 375 9.51 -16.14 10.42
C VAL A 375 8.67 -15.55 11.56
N LEU A 376 7.83 -16.37 12.19
CA LEU A 376 7.07 -15.96 13.39
C LEU A 376 8.00 -15.52 14.52
N LEU A 377 9.03 -16.31 14.85
CA LEU A 377 9.94 -15.96 15.94
C LEU A 377 10.69 -14.66 15.65
N ILE A 378 11.26 -14.50 14.45
CA ILE A 378 11.99 -13.29 14.04
C ILE A 378 11.07 -12.07 14.14
N LEU A 379 9.91 -12.10 13.48
CA LEU A 379 8.97 -10.97 13.45
C LEU A 379 8.55 -10.55 14.87
N ASN A 380 8.20 -11.51 15.72
CA ASN A 380 7.64 -11.21 17.03
C ASN A 380 8.71 -10.84 18.07
N TYR A 381 9.92 -11.41 17.99
CA TYR A 381 11.04 -10.97 18.84
C TYR A 381 11.57 -9.60 18.45
N LEU A 382 11.61 -9.28 17.15
CA LEU A 382 11.90 -7.93 16.69
C LEU A 382 10.87 -6.95 17.28
N ASN A 383 9.57 -7.26 17.17
CA ASN A 383 8.54 -6.39 17.76
C ASN A 383 8.62 -6.30 19.29
N LEU A 384 9.21 -7.27 19.97
CA LEU A 384 9.42 -7.24 21.42
C LEU A 384 10.56 -6.31 21.86
N LEU A 385 11.42 -5.84 20.94
CA LEU A 385 12.52 -4.92 21.28
C LEU A 385 11.99 -3.62 21.89
N PRO A 386 12.68 -3.05 22.91
CA PRO A 386 12.23 -1.85 23.63
C PRO A 386 12.48 -0.55 22.83
N LEU A 387 12.08 -0.53 21.55
CA LEU A 387 12.32 0.54 20.59
C LEU A 387 11.02 0.90 19.88
N ALA A 388 10.74 2.18 19.68
CA ALA A 388 9.60 2.61 18.89
C ALA A 388 9.98 2.74 17.41
N PRO A 389 9.08 2.36 16.49
CA PRO A 389 7.64 2.15 16.68
C PRO A 389 7.18 0.76 17.18
N LEU A 390 8.10 -0.18 17.45
CA LEU A 390 7.82 -1.57 17.82
C LEU A 390 7.04 -1.70 19.15
N ASP A 391 6.36 -2.83 19.31
CA ASP A 391 5.49 -3.10 20.46
C ASP A 391 6.18 -3.06 21.82
N GLY A 392 7.40 -3.59 21.91
CA GLY A 392 8.20 -3.55 23.13
C GLY A 392 8.48 -2.11 23.56
N GLY A 393 8.71 -1.20 22.61
CA GLY A 393 8.82 0.23 22.87
C GLY A 393 7.51 0.84 23.40
N GLN A 394 6.37 0.45 22.84
CA GLN A 394 5.04 0.90 23.31
C GLN A 394 4.71 0.36 24.70
N LEU A 395 5.04 -0.90 24.97
CA LEU A 395 4.91 -1.55 26.26
C LEU A 395 5.74 -0.82 27.32
N VAL A 396 7.02 -0.58 27.06
CA VAL A 396 7.91 0.16 27.97
C VAL A 396 7.37 1.57 28.22
N LYS A 397 6.88 2.28 27.20
CA LYS A 397 6.24 3.59 27.34
C LYS A 397 5.00 3.56 28.21
N ALA A 398 4.18 2.51 28.12
CA ALA A 398 2.99 2.35 28.94
C ALA A 398 3.34 2.06 30.42
N LEU A 399 4.44 1.32 30.67
CA LEU A 399 4.84 0.93 32.02
C LEU A 399 5.67 2.00 32.75
N ILE A 400 6.39 2.87 32.01
CA ILE A 400 7.25 3.91 32.58
C ILE A 400 6.47 5.23 32.78
N PRO A 401 6.43 5.80 34.00
CA PRO A 401 5.73 7.06 34.25
C PRO A 401 6.33 8.26 33.48
N PRO A 402 5.52 9.28 33.12
CA PRO A 402 5.99 10.44 32.34
C PRO A 402 7.20 11.19 32.93
N ARG A 403 7.39 11.18 34.25
CA ARG A 403 8.57 11.78 34.90
C ARG A 403 9.90 11.13 34.49
N TRP A 404 9.87 9.87 34.05
CA TRP A 404 11.03 9.08 33.62
C TRP A 404 11.17 9.00 32.10
N LEU A 405 10.50 9.88 31.33
CA LEU A 405 10.60 9.95 29.86
C LEU A 405 12.04 9.96 29.32
N VAL A 406 13.01 10.46 30.09
CA VAL A 406 14.44 10.43 29.72
C VAL A 406 14.97 9.02 29.56
N LEU A 407 14.58 8.10 30.44
CA LEU A 407 15.03 6.71 30.35
C LEU A 407 14.57 6.10 29.03
N ILE A 408 13.34 6.39 28.62
CA ILE A 408 12.80 5.94 27.33
C ILE A 408 13.62 6.52 26.18
N VAL A 409 13.93 7.82 26.20
CA VAL A 409 14.80 8.43 25.18
C VAL A 409 16.18 7.77 25.14
N ILE A 410 16.78 7.44 26.29
CA ILE A 410 18.07 6.74 26.35
C ILE A 410 17.96 5.33 25.76
N PHE A 411 16.95 4.55 26.12
CA PHE A 411 16.72 3.21 25.56
C PHE A 411 16.54 3.25 24.03
N GLU A 412 15.75 4.21 23.54
CA GLU A 412 15.53 4.42 22.10
C GLU A 412 16.84 4.74 21.36
N LEU A 413 17.70 5.60 21.92
CA LEU A 413 19.00 5.94 21.33
C LEU A 413 19.98 4.76 21.36
N LEU A 414 20.02 4.01 22.46
CA LEU A 414 20.91 2.85 22.59
C LEU A 414 20.51 1.75 21.61
N GLY A 415 19.22 1.44 21.49
CA GLY A 415 18.80 0.43 20.53
C GLY A 415 18.81 0.91 19.08
N ALA A 416 18.60 2.20 18.81
CA ALA A 416 18.89 2.79 17.49
C ALA A 416 20.35 2.52 17.09
N GLY A 417 21.29 2.82 18.01
CA GLY A 417 22.72 2.59 17.79
C GLY A 417 23.06 1.11 17.61
N ALA A 418 22.45 0.23 18.41
CA ALA A 418 22.65 -1.22 18.30
C ALA A 418 22.12 -1.79 16.97
N LEU A 419 20.91 -1.39 16.54
CA LEU A 419 20.35 -1.80 15.24
C LEU A 419 21.14 -1.23 14.06
N PHE A 420 21.56 0.02 14.17
CA PHE A 420 22.40 0.65 13.15
C PHE A 420 23.73 -0.09 12.99
N TRP A 421 24.39 -0.44 14.11
CA TRP A 421 25.62 -1.23 14.09
C TRP A 421 25.39 -2.65 13.55
N ALA A 422 24.30 -3.30 13.98
CA ALA A 422 23.92 -4.62 13.46
C ALA A 422 23.65 -4.58 11.95
N GLY A 423 23.06 -3.50 11.43
CA GLY A 423 22.83 -3.37 10.00
C GLY A 423 24.07 -3.12 9.16
N ILE A 424 25.12 -2.51 9.74
CA ILE A 424 26.44 -2.48 9.09
C ILE A 424 27.05 -3.89 9.03
N ALA A 425 26.83 -4.70 10.06
CA ALA A 425 27.45 -6.02 10.20
C ALA A 425 26.70 -7.15 9.48
N LEU A 426 25.38 -7.06 9.34
CA LEU A 426 24.51 -8.11 8.83
C LEU A 426 23.82 -7.71 7.52
N ASP A 427 23.02 -6.64 7.55
CA ASP A 427 22.19 -6.22 6.41
C ASP A 427 21.83 -4.72 6.50
N PRO A 428 22.01 -3.93 5.42
CA PRO A 428 21.68 -2.50 5.39
C PRO A 428 20.23 -2.13 5.78
N VAL A 429 19.26 -3.02 5.57
CA VAL A 429 17.85 -2.83 5.94
C VAL A 429 17.72 -2.67 7.46
N LEU A 430 18.48 -3.42 8.25
CA LEU A 430 18.48 -3.28 9.71
C LEU A 430 19.01 -1.91 10.15
N ALA A 431 19.96 -1.34 9.41
CA ALA A 431 20.47 0.00 9.68
C ALA A 431 19.42 1.07 9.37
N LEU A 432 18.62 0.89 8.32
CA LEU A 432 17.49 1.75 7.99
C LEU A 432 16.41 1.69 9.09
N ILE A 433 16.09 0.48 9.59
CA ILE A 433 15.17 0.31 10.72
C ILE A 433 15.70 1.03 11.97
N GLY A 434 17.00 0.98 12.22
CA GLY A 434 17.67 1.69 13.32
C GLY A 434 17.53 3.23 13.27
N LEU A 435 17.21 3.82 12.12
CA LEU A 435 16.97 5.27 11.99
C LEU A 435 15.61 5.70 12.56
N ALA A 436 14.60 4.83 12.53
CA ALA A 436 13.25 5.18 13.00
C ALA A 436 13.18 5.49 14.51
N PRO A 437 13.82 4.71 15.42
CA PRO A 437 13.90 5.05 16.84
C PRO A 437 14.63 6.37 17.12
N LEU A 438 15.60 6.78 16.27
CA LEU A 438 16.26 8.08 16.40
C LEU A 438 15.27 9.25 16.20
N ILE A 439 14.42 9.15 15.18
CA ILE A 439 13.34 10.12 14.95
C ILE A 439 12.38 10.11 16.14
N GLY A 440 12.00 8.92 16.64
CA GLY A 440 11.17 8.73 17.82
C GLY A 440 11.74 9.42 19.07
N ALA A 441 13.03 9.23 19.34
CA ALA A 441 13.75 9.84 20.45
C ALA A 441 13.75 11.37 20.38
N ILE A 442 14.01 11.94 19.19
CA ILE A 442 13.97 13.40 18.96
C ILE A 442 12.56 13.95 19.21
N LEU A 443 11.53 13.28 18.69
CA LEU A 443 10.13 13.69 18.88
C LEU A 443 9.71 13.62 20.35
N LEU A 444 10.08 12.55 21.06
CA LEU A 444 9.80 12.37 22.49
C LEU A 444 10.52 13.42 23.35
N TRP A 445 11.77 13.74 23.01
CA TRP A 445 12.53 14.79 23.69
C TRP A 445 11.87 16.16 23.54
N ARG A 446 11.50 16.55 22.31
CA ARG A 446 10.76 17.80 22.05
C ARG A 446 9.42 17.84 22.76
N ARG A 447 8.75 16.69 22.88
CA ARG A 447 7.45 16.55 23.55
C ARG A 447 7.54 16.67 25.06
N ARG A 448 8.61 16.15 25.68
CA ARG A 448 8.84 16.24 27.13
C ARG A 448 8.79 17.68 27.65
N ARG A 449 9.38 18.64 26.92
CA ARG A 449 9.35 20.06 27.29
C ARG A 449 7.92 20.60 27.31
N ARG A 450 7.18 20.38 26.23
CA ARG A 450 5.77 20.79 26.09
C ARG A 450 4.87 20.16 27.17
N LEU A 451 5.07 18.87 27.47
CA LEU A 451 4.31 18.19 28.53
C LEU A 451 4.52 18.81 29.91
N ARG A 452 5.73 19.24 30.25
CA ARG A 452 6.02 19.90 31.53
C ARG A 452 5.35 21.26 31.63
N GLU A 453 5.48 22.09 30.59
CA GLU A 453 4.86 23.41 30.57
C GLU A 453 3.32 23.31 30.63
N LEU A 454 2.73 22.32 29.95
CA LEU A 454 1.30 22.05 30.06
C LEU A 454 0.90 21.61 31.47
N GLN A 455 1.68 20.75 32.13
CA GLN A 455 1.44 20.37 33.53
C GLN A 455 1.47 21.58 34.46
N ASP A 456 2.47 22.46 34.30
CA ASP A 456 2.61 23.67 35.11
C ASP A 456 1.43 24.63 34.91
N LEU A 457 0.98 24.84 33.66
CA LEU A 457 -0.20 25.65 33.36
C LEU A 457 -1.49 25.02 33.89
N TRP A 458 -1.60 23.70 33.80
CA TRP A 458 -2.78 22.97 34.27
C TRP A 458 -2.93 23.07 35.80
N GLU A 459 -1.83 22.97 36.55
CA GLU A 459 -1.83 23.20 38.00
C GLU A 459 -2.17 24.67 38.32
N LYS A 460 -1.60 25.65 37.61
CA LYS A 460 -1.90 27.08 37.81
C LYS A 460 -3.35 27.44 37.50
N ALA A 461 -3.96 26.81 36.50
CA ALA A 461 -5.34 27.06 36.09
C ALA A 461 -6.38 26.33 36.96
N GLY A 462 -5.97 25.67 38.06
CA GLY A 462 -6.89 25.02 38.98
C GLY A 462 -7.57 23.77 38.42
N LYS A 463 -6.93 23.06 37.48
CA LYS A 463 -7.45 21.80 36.89
C LYS A 463 -8.84 21.92 36.26
N PRO A 464 -8.97 22.58 35.08
CA PRO A 464 -10.25 22.68 34.39
C PRO A 464 -10.93 21.31 34.22
N GLU A 465 -12.14 21.20 34.76
CA GLU A 465 -12.96 19.99 34.67
C GLU A 465 -13.53 19.81 33.25
N ASP A 466 -13.77 20.90 32.53
CA ASP A 466 -14.27 20.88 31.15
C ASP A 466 -13.20 20.43 30.13
N GLU A 467 -13.63 19.66 29.13
CA GLU A 467 -12.77 19.13 28.07
C GLU A 467 -12.20 20.26 27.19
N LEU A 468 -13.03 21.25 26.84
CA LEU A 468 -12.63 22.36 25.97
C LEU A 468 -11.52 23.21 26.61
N GLY A 469 -11.63 23.50 27.91
CA GLY A 469 -10.61 24.22 28.66
C GLY A 469 -9.24 23.50 28.67
N ARG A 470 -9.23 22.17 28.81
CA ARG A 470 -7.99 21.38 28.75
C ARG A 470 -7.38 21.41 27.35
N ILE A 471 -8.20 21.33 26.31
CA ILE A 471 -7.75 21.39 24.92
C ILE A 471 -7.18 22.79 24.61
N ALA A 472 -7.85 23.86 25.04
CA ALA A 472 -7.41 25.24 24.84
C ALA A 472 -6.02 25.49 25.46
N LEU A 473 -5.78 25.01 26.68
CA LEU A 473 -4.46 25.09 27.32
C LEU A 473 -3.38 24.32 26.54
N ALA A 474 -3.71 23.13 26.03
CA ALA A 474 -2.77 22.34 25.22
C ALA A 474 -2.40 23.05 23.90
N ILE A 475 -3.38 23.70 23.26
CA ILE A 475 -3.16 24.52 22.06
C ILE A 475 -2.24 25.70 22.37
N GLN A 476 -2.47 26.40 23.49
CA GLN A 476 -1.62 27.52 23.91
C GLN A 476 -0.14 27.12 24.06
N VAL A 477 0.14 25.95 24.64
CA VAL A 477 1.51 25.42 24.80
C VAL A 477 2.14 25.06 23.46
N GLU A 478 1.37 24.44 22.56
CA GLU A 478 1.84 24.06 21.23
C GLU A 478 2.18 25.30 20.38
N ASP A 479 1.33 26.32 20.43
CA ASP A 479 1.50 27.57 19.70
C ASP A 479 2.70 28.38 20.21
N ALA A 480 2.95 28.37 21.52
CA ALA A 480 4.14 29.00 22.12
C ALA A 480 5.48 28.39 21.64
N HIS A 481 5.48 27.12 21.22
CA HIS A 481 6.68 26.44 20.72
C HIS A 481 6.82 26.45 19.19
N GLY A 482 5.80 26.92 18.47
CA GLY A 482 5.80 26.97 17.01
C GLY A 482 6.56 28.19 16.49
N LYS A 483 7.78 27.98 15.96
CA LYS A 483 8.49 29.04 15.19
C LYS A 483 7.80 29.40 13.88
N ARG A 484 7.00 28.47 13.34
CA ARG A 484 6.22 28.60 12.11
C ARG A 484 4.83 28.04 12.37
N TYR A 485 3.82 28.76 11.90
CA TYR A 485 2.43 28.34 12.00
C TYR A 485 2.23 26.93 11.39
N ARG A 486 1.43 26.08 12.06
CA ARG A 486 1.09 24.72 11.60
C ARG A 486 -0.43 24.54 11.57
N PRO A 487 -0.98 23.89 10.54
CA PRO A 487 -2.40 23.60 10.47
C PRO A 487 -2.93 22.78 11.64
N VAL A 488 -4.17 23.04 12.07
CA VAL A 488 -4.76 22.33 13.23
C VAL A 488 -4.82 20.83 13.01
N VAL A 489 -5.09 20.35 11.79
CA VAL A 489 -5.08 18.90 11.49
C VAL A 489 -3.72 18.27 11.79
N LYS A 490 -2.63 18.99 11.46
CA LYS A 490 -1.26 18.53 11.74
C LYS A 490 -0.92 18.64 13.22
N LYS A 491 -1.48 19.62 13.94
CA LYS A 491 -1.35 19.77 15.40
C LYS A 491 -2.20 18.76 16.17
N ALA A 492 -3.34 18.34 15.63
CA ALA A 492 -4.35 17.54 16.32
C ALA A 492 -3.74 16.24 16.86
N ARG A 493 -2.95 15.52 16.07
CA ARG A 493 -2.27 14.30 16.57
C ARG A 493 -1.34 14.58 17.74
N ALA A 494 -0.55 15.66 17.69
CA ALA A 494 0.34 16.04 18.78
C ALA A 494 -0.44 16.45 20.06
N LEU A 495 -1.54 17.20 19.88
CA LEU A 495 -2.43 17.59 20.97
C LEU A 495 -3.10 16.39 21.63
N GLN A 496 -3.63 15.46 20.83
CA GLN A 496 -4.23 14.21 21.31
C GLN A 496 -3.24 13.39 22.13
N GLU A 497 -2.04 13.18 21.61
CA GLU A 497 -1.01 12.45 22.32
C GLU A 497 -0.65 13.13 23.66
N MET A 498 -0.51 14.46 23.70
CA MET A 498 -0.23 15.21 24.93
C MET A 498 -1.35 15.03 25.96
N LEU A 499 -2.60 15.25 25.56
CA LEU A 499 -3.76 15.12 26.44
C LEU A 499 -3.94 13.69 26.95
N ASP A 500 -3.80 12.69 26.06
CA ASP A 500 -3.89 11.28 26.44
C ASP A 500 -2.81 10.92 27.46
N THR A 501 -1.58 11.42 27.28
CA THR A 501 -0.47 11.10 28.20
C THR A 501 -0.64 11.70 29.58
N LEU A 502 -1.31 12.84 29.69
CA LEU A 502 -1.67 13.43 30.97
C LEU A 502 -2.89 12.77 31.60
N ALA A 503 -3.81 12.24 30.79
CA ALA A 503 -4.99 11.52 31.25
C ALA A 503 -4.68 10.08 31.70
N LEU A 504 -3.57 9.48 31.23
CA LEU A 504 -3.20 8.10 31.56
C LEU A 504 -2.79 7.95 33.03
N LYS A 505 -3.56 7.13 33.75
CA LYS A 505 -3.16 6.64 35.07
C LYS A 505 -2.14 5.51 34.90
N PRO A 506 -1.00 5.52 35.63
CA PRO A 506 -0.05 4.42 35.60
C PRO A 506 -0.71 3.13 36.16
N PRO A 507 -0.28 1.94 35.72
CA PRO A 507 -0.81 0.69 36.24
C PRO A 507 -0.46 0.53 37.72
N ALA A 508 -1.29 -0.21 38.45
CA ALA A 508 -0.99 -0.59 39.83
C ALA A 508 0.34 -1.34 39.89
N ALA A 509 1.07 -1.21 41.01
CA ALA A 509 2.41 -1.77 41.15
C ALA A 509 2.47 -3.28 40.87
N ALA A 510 1.47 -4.03 41.34
CA ALA A 510 1.35 -5.47 41.09
C ALA A 510 1.13 -5.80 39.60
N THR A 511 0.22 -5.08 38.93
CA THR A 511 -0.02 -5.23 37.49
C THR A 511 1.23 -4.91 36.67
N ARG A 512 1.94 -3.85 37.04
CA ARG A 512 3.20 -3.48 36.40
C ARG A 512 4.28 -4.55 36.58
N ALA A 513 4.41 -5.10 37.79
CA ALA A 513 5.36 -6.17 38.06
C ALA A 513 5.03 -7.43 37.24
N LEU A 514 3.76 -7.82 37.18
CA LEU A 514 3.30 -8.95 36.36
C LEU A 514 3.63 -8.75 34.88
N LEU A 515 3.30 -7.59 34.30
CA LEU A 515 3.56 -7.27 32.89
C LEU A 515 5.06 -7.26 32.58
N LEU A 516 5.89 -6.71 33.47
CA LEU A 516 7.35 -6.74 33.33
C LEU A 516 7.90 -8.16 33.43
N SER A 517 7.40 -8.99 34.35
CA SER A 517 7.81 -10.39 34.48
C SER A 517 7.48 -11.21 33.24
N VAL A 518 6.29 -11.01 32.66
CA VAL A 518 5.90 -11.65 31.38
C VAL A 518 6.85 -11.19 30.27
N TYR A 519 7.06 -9.88 30.14
CA TYR A 519 7.93 -9.31 29.11
C TYR A 519 9.37 -9.84 29.18
N LEU A 520 9.98 -9.82 30.37
CA LEU A 520 11.33 -10.34 30.59
C LEU A 520 11.39 -11.87 30.40
N GLY A 521 10.35 -12.59 30.84
CA GLY A 521 10.26 -14.04 30.68
C GLY A 521 10.30 -14.51 29.22
N LEU A 522 9.73 -13.73 28.28
CA LEU A 522 9.74 -14.05 26.86
C LEU A 522 11.17 -14.08 26.27
N PHE A 523 12.10 -13.28 26.80
CA PHE A 523 13.51 -13.29 26.42
C PHE A 523 14.30 -14.44 27.04
N LEU A 524 13.78 -15.07 28.11
CA LEU A 524 14.42 -16.24 28.73
C LEU A 524 14.16 -17.53 27.92
N VAL A 525 13.09 -17.59 27.13
CA VAL A 525 12.74 -18.78 26.34
C VAL A 525 13.83 -19.13 25.30
N PRO A 526 14.32 -18.19 24.47
CA PRO A 526 15.44 -18.48 23.57
C PRO A 526 16.71 -18.86 24.32
N LEU A 527 16.99 -18.21 25.47
CA LEU A 527 18.17 -18.52 26.29
C LEU A 527 18.13 -19.93 26.89
N ALA A 528 16.94 -20.42 27.25
CA ALA A 528 16.75 -21.79 27.71
C ALA A 528 16.83 -22.82 26.58
N ALA A 529 16.41 -22.47 25.37
CA ALA A 529 16.55 -23.29 24.16
C ALA A 529 17.97 -23.21 23.54
N ALA A 530 18.76 -22.17 23.86
CA ALA A 530 20.04 -21.84 23.26
C ALA A 530 21.18 -22.88 23.35
N PRO A 531 21.28 -23.79 24.35
CA PRO A 531 22.41 -24.72 24.39
C PRO A 531 22.53 -25.63 23.17
N GLY A 532 21.43 -25.90 22.45
CA GLY A 532 21.43 -26.56 21.13
C GLY A 532 21.05 -25.63 19.96
N PHE A 533 20.31 -24.55 20.22
CA PHE A 533 19.82 -23.65 19.18
C PHE A 533 20.88 -22.67 18.64
N GLY A 534 21.90 -22.33 19.44
CA GLY A 534 22.92 -21.35 19.04
C GLY A 534 23.85 -21.78 17.91
N SER A 535 24.13 -23.09 17.78
CA SER A 535 24.92 -23.65 16.68
C SER A 535 24.12 -23.79 15.38
N ASP A 536 22.81 -24.04 15.49
CA ASP A 536 21.94 -24.32 14.34
C ASP A 536 21.15 -23.10 13.87
N TRP A 537 21.00 -22.05 14.69
CA TRP A 537 20.24 -20.85 14.32
C TRP A 537 20.81 -20.15 13.09
N MET A 538 22.14 -20.02 13.00
CA MET A 538 22.78 -19.43 11.82
C MET A 538 22.51 -20.29 10.57
N THR A 539 22.44 -21.60 10.74
CA THR A 539 22.14 -22.58 9.69
C THR A 539 20.67 -22.53 9.28
N LEU A 540 19.74 -22.37 10.23
CA LEU A 540 18.30 -22.23 10.02
C LEU A 540 17.93 -20.89 9.38
N VAL A 541 18.58 -19.80 9.79
CA VAL A 541 18.42 -18.48 9.14
C VAL A 541 18.98 -18.53 7.72
N LYS A 542 20.15 -19.15 7.51
CA LYS A 542 20.69 -19.33 6.15
C LYS A 542 19.80 -20.22 5.27
N ALA A 543 19.27 -21.32 5.82
CA ALA A 543 18.38 -22.24 5.11
C ALA A 543 17.00 -21.63 4.80
N GLY A 544 16.49 -20.71 5.64
CA GLY A 544 15.19 -20.06 5.43
C GLY A 544 15.22 -18.85 4.47
N PHE A 545 16.39 -18.25 4.23
CA PHE A 545 16.55 -17.07 3.36
C PHE A 545 17.29 -17.34 2.06
N GLN A 546 17.98 -18.47 1.92
CA GLN A 546 18.56 -18.89 0.65
C GLN A 546 17.81 -20.12 0.17
N ALA A 547 16.97 -19.94 -0.86
CA ALA A 547 16.74 -21.04 -1.77
C ALA A 547 18.14 -21.41 -2.31
N GLU A 548 18.60 -22.64 -2.03
CA GLU A 548 19.80 -23.16 -2.71
C GLU A 548 19.59 -22.92 -4.21
N PRO A 549 20.54 -22.24 -4.91
CA PRO A 549 20.37 -21.99 -6.33
C PRO A 549 20.04 -23.32 -7.01
N SER A 550 19.01 -23.29 -7.86
CA SER A 550 18.59 -24.47 -8.58
C SER A 550 19.80 -25.05 -9.32
N GLN A 551 19.81 -26.36 -9.56
CA GLN A 551 20.95 -26.96 -10.27
C GLN A 551 21.18 -26.31 -11.65
N LEU A 552 20.12 -25.71 -12.23
CA LEU A 552 20.19 -24.90 -13.43
C LEU A 552 20.92 -23.56 -13.20
N GLU A 553 20.58 -22.81 -12.14
CA GLU A 553 21.23 -21.54 -11.79
C GLU A 553 22.73 -21.74 -11.47
N ARG A 554 23.06 -22.84 -10.77
CA ARG A 554 24.47 -23.22 -10.54
C ARG A 554 25.20 -23.53 -11.84
N LEU A 555 24.56 -24.29 -12.74
CA LEU A 555 25.16 -24.59 -14.04
C LEU A 555 25.36 -23.31 -14.86
N GLN A 556 24.43 -22.35 -14.82
CA GLN A 556 24.58 -21.06 -15.52
C GLN A 556 25.78 -20.26 -15.01
N GLU A 557 25.95 -20.19 -13.68
CA GLU A 557 27.10 -19.54 -13.08
C GLU A 557 28.41 -20.23 -13.44
N GLU A 558 28.44 -21.57 -13.52
CA GLU A 558 29.67 -22.33 -13.80
C GLU A 558 29.94 -22.55 -15.30
N ALA A 559 28.92 -22.47 -16.17
CA ALA A 559 28.96 -22.93 -17.56
C ALA A 559 30.11 -22.31 -18.37
N HIS A 560 30.38 -21.02 -18.17
CA HIS A 560 31.45 -20.30 -18.85
C HIS A 560 32.86 -20.85 -18.53
N SER A 561 33.01 -21.52 -17.38
CA SER A 561 34.27 -22.11 -16.92
C SER A 561 34.45 -23.59 -17.29
N LEU A 562 33.37 -24.27 -17.69
CA LEU A 562 33.37 -25.72 -17.96
C LEU A 562 33.92 -26.07 -19.34
N ALA A 563 34.62 -27.20 -19.44
CA ALA A 563 34.96 -27.77 -20.75
C ALA A 563 33.70 -28.25 -21.49
N TRP A 564 33.71 -28.25 -22.83
CA TRP A 564 32.55 -28.66 -23.64
C TRP A 564 31.98 -30.04 -23.28
N ALA A 565 32.84 -31.04 -23.02
CA ALA A 565 32.40 -32.38 -22.64
C ALA A 565 31.64 -32.40 -21.30
N GLU A 566 32.06 -31.57 -20.35
CA GLU A 566 31.46 -31.49 -19.01
C GLU A 566 30.16 -30.69 -19.03
N LEU A 567 30.15 -29.55 -19.72
CA LEU A 567 28.95 -28.73 -19.92
C LEU A 567 27.81 -29.55 -20.55
N LEU A 568 28.10 -30.25 -21.64
CA LEU A 568 27.12 -31.06 -22.37
C LEU A 568 26.62 -32.27 -21.56
N ASP A 569 27.47 -32.90 -20.76
CA ASP A 569 27.08 -34.02 -19.90
C ASP A 569 26.19 -33.56 -18.73
N GLN A 570 26.52 -32.42 -18.11
CA GLN A 570 25.68 -31.81 -17.07
C GLN A 570 24.30 -31.42 -17.62
N LEU A 571 24.25 -30.81 -18.82
CA LEU A 571 23.00 -30.50 -19.52
C LEU A 571 22.16 -31.76 -19.79
N SER A 572 22.79 -32.84 -20.26
CA SER A 572 22.08 -34.11 -20.51
C SER A 572 21.56 -34.76 -19.22
N ARG A 573 22.21 -34.57 -18.06
CA ARG A 573 21.75 -35.09 -16.76
C ARG A 573 20.60 -34.28 -16.20
N LEU A 574 20.66 -32.95 -16.30
CA LEU A 574 19.59 -32.06 -15.86
C LEU A 574 18.27 -32.37 -16.58
N GLN A 575 18.33 -32.59 -17.89
CA GLN A 575 17.19 -33.03 -18.72
C GLN A 575 16.49 -34.27 -18.13
N LEU A 576 17.26 -35.26 -17.68
CA LEU A 576 16.73 -36.52 -17.12
C LEU A 576 16.19 -36.35 -15.69
N GLN A 577 16.78 -35.47 -14.89
CA GLN A 577 16.36 -35.22 -13.50
C GLN A 577 15.05 -34.43 -13.41
N THR A 578 14.79 -33.52 -14.34
CA THR A 578 13.51 -32.81 -14.45
C THR A 578 12.34 -33.71 -14.90
N SER A 579 12.60 -35.00 -15.17
CA SER A 579 11.62 -35.98 -15.68
C SER A 579 10.88 -36.76 -14.57
N ASP A 580 10.83 -36.26 -13.34
CA ASP A 580 10.27 -36.94 -12.15
C ASP A 580 8.76 -37.27 -12.32
N PRO A 581 8.26 -38.45 -11.89
CA PRO A 581 6.89 -38.91 -12.17
C PRO A 581 5.77 -38.10 -11.50
N LEU A 582 6.03 -37.46 -10.36
CA LEU A 582 5.02 -36.71 -9.60
C LEU A 582 4.48 -35.50 -10.36
N ASP A 583 5.31 -34.97 -11.24
CA ASP A 583 5.15 -33.72 -11.94
C ASP A 583 4.57 -34.02 -13.36
N ARG A 584 4.35 -35.32 -13.70
CA ARG A 584 3.64 -35.84 -14.89
C ARG A 584 2.12 -35.79 -14.78
N GLN A 585 1.54 -35.51 -13.62
CA GLN A 585 0.07 -35.49 -13.46
C GLN A 585 -0.58 -34.22 -14.03
N ASP A 586 0.15 -33.10 -14.13
CA ASP A 586 -0.39 -31.82 -14.64
C ASP A 586 -0.01 -31.54 -16.11
N ALA A 587 0.86 -32.37 -16.73
CA ALA A 587 1.16 -32.27 -18.16
C ALA A 587 0.06 -33.00 -18.97
N ALA A 588 -0.59 -32.27 -19.89
CA ALA A 588 -1.69 -32.75 -20.71
C ALA A 588 -1.42 -34.16 -21.30
N GLU A 589 -2.44 -35.04 -21.24
CA GLU A 589 -2.45 -36.34 -21.92
C GLU A 589 -2.00 -36.17 -23.37
N GLY A 590 -0.82 -36.69 -23.74
CA GLY A 590 -0.33 -36.71 -25.12
C GLY A 590 1.12 -36.26 -25.35
N MET A 591 1.84 -35.77 -24.33
CA MET A 591 3.27 -35.42 -24.50
C MET A 591 4.14 -36.68 -24.67
N PRO A 592 5.07 -36.71 -25.63
CA PRO A 592 5.97 -37.85 -25.88
C PRO A 592 7.03 -38.05 -24.78
N GLU A 593 7.54 -39.28 -24.62
CA GLU A 593 8.66 -39.53 -23.71
C GLU A 593 9.95 -38.91 -24.25
N PRO A 594 10.70 -38.14 -23.43
CA PRO A 594 11.94 -37.52 -23.86
C PRO A 594 13.04 -38.59 -24.09
N PRO A 595 14.04 -38.30 -24.95
CA PRO A 595 15.12 -39.23 -25.23
C PRO A 595 15.99 -39.48 -23.99
N ALA A 596 16.44 -40.72 -23.82
CA ALA A 596 17.27 -41.15 -22.70
C ALA A 596 18.64 -40.45 -22.61
N ARG A 597 19.06 -39.77 -23.69
CA ARG A 597 20.25 -38.93 -23.72
C ARG A 597 20.07 -37.84 -24.78
N LEU A 598 20.33 -36.58 -24.42
CA LEU A 598 20.27 -35.45 -25.36
C LEU A 598 21.37 -35.53 -26.43
N LEU A 599 22.56 -35.99 -26.05
CA LEU A 599 23.76 -36.03 -26.87
C LEU A 599 23.73 -37.16 -27.91
N ARG A 600 24.28 -36.89 -29.09
CA ARG A 600 24.52 -37.85 -30.17
C ARG A 600 26.00 -38.29 -30.17
N ALA A 601 26.32 -39.30 -30.98
CA ALA A 601 27.71 -39.67 -31.18
C ALA A 601 28.51 -38.49 -31.77
N PRO A 602 29.79 -38.30 -31.42
CA PRO A 602 30.61 -37.22 -31.97
C PRO A 602 30.73 -37.28 -33.50
N ALA A 603 30.76 -36.13 -34.16
CA ALA A 603 31.00 -36.06 -35.59
C ALA A 603 32.46 -36.41 -35.91
N SER A 604 32.69 -37.19 -36.97
CA SER A 604 34.06 -37.46 -37.42
C SER A 604 34.68 -36.21 -38.04
N ALA A 605 36.00 -36.01 -37.84
CA ALA A 605 36.73 -34.91 -38.46
C ALA A 605 36.57 -34.88 -40.00
N THR A 606 36.40 -36.06 -40.62
CA THR A 606 36.11 -36.20 -42.04
C THR A 606 34.71 -35.70 -42.43
N ALA A 607 33.68 -35.95 -41.62
CA ALA A 607 32.32 -35.49 -41.88
C ALA A 607 32.20 -33.97 -41.75
N ILE A 608 32.88 -33.38 -40.75
CA ILE A 608 32.96 -31.93 -40.58
C ILE A 608 33.65 -31.29 -41.79
N ALA A 609 34.82 -31.80 -42.19
CA ALA A 609 35.58 -31.25 -43.32
C ALA A 609 34.86 -31.43 -44.68
N GLU A 610 34.03 -32.47 -44.83
CA GLU A 610 33.18 -32.66 -46.01
C GLU A 610 32.03 -31.66 -46.05
N ALA A 611 31.37 -31.40 -44.92
CA ALA A 611 30.30 -30.40 -44.81
C ALA A 611 30.82 -28.98 -45.05
N GLU A 612 31.96 -28.60 -44.45
CA GLU A 612 32.64 -27.33 -44.70
C GLU A 612 32.96 -27.13 -46.19
N ARG A 613 33.47 -28.17 -46.86
CA ARG A 613 33.77 -28.12 -48.30
C ARG A 613 32.51 -27.96 -49.15
N ARG A 614 31.41 -28.63 -48.78
CA ARG A 614 30.13 -28.56 -49.51
C ARG A 614 29.47 -27.20 -49.35
N LEU A 615 29.53 -26.61 -48.15
CA LEU A 615 28.97 -25.30 -47.83
C LEU A 615 29.88 -24.15 -48.27
N GLY A 616 31.14 -24.41 -48.63
CA GLY A 616 32.10 -23.37 -49.02
C GLY A 616 32.52 -22.45 -47.87
N LEU A 617 32.36 -22.89 -46.62
CA LEU A 617 32.66 -22.11 -45.41
C LEU A 617 33.45 -22.94 -44.39
N THR A 618 34.14 -22.26 -43.47
CA THR A 618 34.75 -22.91 -42.30
C THR A 618 33.83 -22.70 -41.11
N PHE A 619 33.53 -23.76 -40.35
CA PHE A 619 32.65 -23.61 -39.19
C PHE A 619 33.32 -22.79 -38.08
N PRO A 620 32.53 -22.04 -37.30
CA PRO A 620 33.04 -21.31 -36.14
C PRO A 620 33.75 -22.24 -35.14
N PRO A 621 34.84 -21.79 -34.48
CA PRO A 621 35.58 -22.61 -33.51
C PRO A 621 34.69 -23.24 -32.44
N SER A 622 33.74 -22.48 -31.88
CA SER A 622 32.80 -22.93 -30.86
C SER A 622 31.86 -24.03 -31.36
N TYR A 623 31.28 -23.86 -32.55
CA TYR A 623 30.41 -24.84 -33.18
C TYR A 623 31.17 -26.11 -33.59
N ARG A 624 32.40 -25.96 -34.12
CA ARG A 624 33.27 -27.08 -34.46
C ARG A 624 33.68 -27.90 -33.23
N ALA A 625 33.97 -27.22 -32.11
CA ALA A 625 34.28 -27.87 -30.83
C ALA A 625 33.07 -28.65 -30.28
N PHE A 626 31.86 -28.10 -30.44
CA PHE A 626 30.61 -28.79 -30.12
C PHE A 626 30.42 -30.06 -30.97
N LEU A 627 30.57 -29.97 -32.30
CA LEU A 627 30.40 -31.12 -33.21
C LEU A 627 31.39 -32.26 -32.91
N ALA A 628 32.59 -31.94 -32.42
CA ALA A 628 33.58 -32.91 -31.97
C ALA A 628 33.19 -33.64 -30.67
N GLN A 629 32.16 -33.17 -29.96
CA GLN A 629 31.58 -33.81 -28.77
C GLN A 629 30.21 -34.45 -29.07
N SER A 630 29.40 -33.86 -29.95
CA SER A 630 28.06 -34.35 -30.31
C SER A 630 27.68 -33.94 -31.74
N ASP A 631 27.35 -34.90 -32.61
CA ASP A 631 26.88 -34.65 -33.98
C ASP A 631 25.40 -34.20 -33.99
N GLY A 632 25.15 -32.99 -33.48
CA GLY A 632 23.81 -32.45 -33.22
C GLY A 632 23.26 -32.85 -31.84
N LEU A 633 22.02 -32.47 -31.55
CA LEU A 633 21.28 -32.78 -30.32
C LEU A 633 19.93 -33.38 -30.67
N GLN A 634 19.45 -34.32 -29.85
CA GLN A 634 18.09 -34.83 -29.97
C GLN A 634 17.08 -33.81 -29.43
N ASP A 635 15.90 -33.74 -30.06
CA ASP A 635 14.80 -32.91 -29.58
C ASP A 635 14.15 -33.56 -28.34
N PRO A 636 14.12 -32.88 -27.19
CA PRO A 636 13.47 -33.40 -25.99
C PRO A 636 11.94 -33.50 -26.10
N TRP A 637 11.31 -32.94 -27.13
CA TRP A 637 9.87 -32.83 -27.31
C TRP A 637 9.29 -33.78 -28.37
N THR A 638 10.08 -34.66 -28.99
CA THR A 638 9.60 -35.57 -30.05
C THR A 638 9.86 -37.05 -29.73
N THR A 639 8.95 -37.95 -30.16
CA THR A 639 9.06 -39.41 -29.94
C THR A 639 10.10 -40.12 -30.82
N LYS A 640 10.56 -39.48 -31.90
CA LYS A 640 11.35 -40.15 -32.94
C LYS A 640 12.85 -39.86 -32.87
N GLY A 641 13.31 -39.17 -31.83
CA GLY A 641 14.70 -38.75 -31.70
C GLY A 641 15.12 -37.81 -32.82
N GLU A 642 14.18 -36.98 -33.30
CA GLU A 642 14.45 -36.00 -34.34
C GLU A 642 15.51 -35.01 -33.85
N PRO A 643 16.39 -34.51 -34.74
CA PRO A 643 17.45 -33.61 -34.32
C PRO A 643 16.93 -32.21 -34.08
N TRP A 644 17.07 -31.71 -32.85
CA TRP A 644 16.85 -30.29 -32.55
C TRP A 644 18.02 -29.43 -33.05
N LEU A 645 19.24 -29.87 -32.80
CA LEU A 645 20.42 -29.43 -33.55
C LEU A 645 20.77 -30.50 -34.58
N LEU A 646 20.87 -30.09 -35.84
CA LEU A 646 21.05 -30.97 -36.99
C LEU A 646 22.43 -31.65 -36.94
N PRO A 647 22.52 -32.94 -37.33
CA PRO A 647 23.79 -33.57 -37.65
C PRO A 647 24.52 -32.82 -38.75
N VAL A 648 25.84 -32.82 -38.71
CA VAL A 648 26.69 -32.05 -39.62
C VAL A 648 26.41 -32.34 -41.11
N ARG A 649 25.96 -33.54 -41.43
CA ARG A 649 25.58 -33.95 -42.80
C ARG A 649 24.24 -33.38 -43.26
N GLU A 650 23.33 -33.15 -42.32
CA GLU A 650 21.99 -32.62 -42.58
C GLU A 650 22.01 -31.10 -42.68
N VAL A 651 22.92 -30.43 -41.96
CA VAL A 651 23.17 -28.97 -42.07
C VAL A 651 23.34 -28.53 -43.53
N ALA A 652 24.17 -29.24 -44.31
CA ALA A 652 24.40 -28.93 -45.72
C ALA A 652 23.15 -29.12 -46.59
N THR A 653 22.35 -30.14 -46.29
CA THR A 653 21.11 -30.41 -47.02
C THR A 653 20.01 -29.42 -46.65
N MET A 654 20.01 -28.94 -45.41
CA MET A 654 19.06 -27.94 -44.93
C MET A 654 19.36 -26.56 -45.49
N ALA A 655 20.64 -26.17 -45.56
CA ALA A 655 21.05 -24.91 -46.18
C ALA A 655 20.55 -24.77 -47.64
N GLU A 656 20.50 -25.88 -48.40
CA GLU A 656 19.96 -25.90 -49.77
C GLU A 656 18.43 -25.73 -49.84
N ARG A 657 17.71 -26.06 -48.76
CA ARG A 657 16.23 -26.00 -48.66
C ARG A 657 15.72 -24.78 -47.90
N LEU A 658 16.59 -24.09 -47.18
CA LEU A 658 16.26 -22.96 -46.33
C LEU A 658 15.50 -21.84 -47.07
N PRO A 659 15.88 -21.44 -48.32
CA PRO A 659 15.16 -20.38 -49.02
C PRO A 659 13.67 -20.71 -49.26
N GLU A 660 13.34 -21.99 -49.46
CA GLU A 660 11.95 -22.44 -49.62
C GLU A 660 11.18 -22.37 -48.29
N GLN A 661 11.83 -22.69 -47.17
CA GLN A 661 11.20 -22.64 -45.84
C GLN A 661 11.02 -21.21 -45.30
N LEU A 662 11.96 -20.32 -45.61
CA LEU A 662 11.89 -18.91 -45.20
C LEU A 662 10.92 -18.09 -46.08
N ALA A 663 10.55 -18.58 -47.27
CA ALA A 663 9.65 -17.87 -48.18
C ALA A 663 8.30 -17.52 -47.51
N THR A 664 7.69 -18.49 -46.81
CA THR A 664 6.43 -18.30 -46.06
C THR A 664 6.57 -17.31 -44.91
N LEU A 665 7.73 -17.29 -44.26
CA LEU A 665 8.02 -16.40 -43.13
C LEU A 665 8.28 -14.95 -43.61
N LYS A 666 9.00 -14.79 -44.73
CA LYS A 666 9.21 -13.51 -45.42
C LYS A 666 7.91 -12.90 -45.94
N GLU A 667 7.00 -13.73 -46.47
CA GLU A 667 5.65 -13.30 -46.87
C GLU A 667 4.86 -12.78 -45.67
N SER A 668 4.89 -13.50 -44.54
CA SER A 668 4.22 -13.09 -43.29
C SER A 668 4.78 -11.79 -42.69
N LEU A 669 6.10 -11.55 -42.81
CA LEU A 669 6.74 -10.28 -42.42
C LEU A 669 6.26 -9.11 -43.28
N SER A 670 6.15 -9.31 -44.59
CA SER A 670 5.73 -8.27 -45.54
C SER A 670 4.27 -7.82 -45.40
N GLU A 671 3.37 -8.69 -44.90
CA GLU A 671 1.96 -8.33 -44.62
C GLU A 671 1.80 -7.44 -43.36
N SER A 672 2.81 -7.42 -42.48
CA SER A 672 2.75 -6.77 -41.17
C SER A 672 3.23 -5.32 -41.13
N GLU A 673 3.85 -4.82 -42.21
CA GLU A 673 4.48 -3.48 -42.27
C GLU A 673 3.80 -2.53 -43.27
N HIS A 674 3.98 -1.21 -43.07
CA HIS A 674 3.44 -0.17 -43.94
C HIS A 674 4.21 -0.12 -45.27
N GLU A 675 3.47 0.13 -46.36
CA GLU A 675 3.98 0.20 -47.73
C GLU A 675 5.14 1.23 -47.86
N GLY A 676 6.40 0.75 -47.88
CA GLY A 676 7.59 1.55 -48.17
C GLY A 676 8.84 1.30 -47.31
N ASP A 677 8.74 0.55 -46.21
CA ASP A 677 9.91 0.16 -45.38
C ASP A 677 10.30 -1.31 -45.66
N ASP A 678 11.60 -1.61 -45.64
CA ASP A 678 12.12 -2.98 -45.74
C ASP A 678 11.82 -3.74 -44.44
N PRO A 679 11.34 -5.00 -44.47
CA PRO A 679 10.99 -5.74 -43.27
C PRO A 679 12.19 -5.96 -42.35
N VAL A 680 12.15 -5.36 -41.15
CA VAL A 680 13.22 -5.46 -40.14
C VAL A 680 12.81 -6.39 -39.00
N ILE A 681 13.56 -7.47 -38.83
CA ILE A 681 13.47 -8.36 -37.68
C ILE A 681 14.23 -7.73 -36.51
N LEU A 682 13.51 -7.40 -35.43
CA LEU A 682 14.12 -6.90 -34.21
C LEU A 682 14.71 -8.08 -33.41
N VAL A 683 16.03 -8.15 -33.35
CA VAL A 683 16.76 -9.14 -32.56
C VAL A 683 16.96 -8.60 -31.15
N LEU A 684 16.32 -9.26 -30.19
CA LEU A 684 16.54 -8.98 -28.77
C LEU A 684 17.85 -9.65 -28.31
N PRO A 685 18.64 -8.97 -27.46
CA PRO A 685 19.80 -9.60 -26.85
C PRO A 685 19.35 -10.74 -25.94
N GLY A 686 20.06 -11.88 -25.95
CA GLY A 686 19.89 -12.91 -24.92
C GLY A 686 20.13 -12.35 -23.52
N ILE A 687 19.48 -12.95 -22.51
CA ILE A 687 19.26 -12.43 -21.14
C ILE A 687 20.50 -11.85 -20.43
N ASP A 688 21.73 -12.21 -20.84
CA ASP A 688 22.96 -11.70 -20.22
C ASP A 688 24.04 -11.15 -21.17
N PHE A 689 23.85 -11.09 -22.51
CA PHE A 689 25.00 -10.94 -23.43
C PHE A 689 24.83 -10.11 -24.72
N ALA A 690 24.06 -9.01 -24.71
CA ALA A 690 24.30 -7.88 -25.63
C ALA A 690 23.67 -6.57 -25.11
N ALA A 691 24.33 -5.43 -25.36
CA ALA A 691 23.96 -4.15 -24.74
C ALA A 691 22.77 -3.43 -25.41
N GLU A 692 22.46 -3.74 -26.68
CA GLU A 692 21.40 -3.08 -27.45
C GLU A 692 20.73 -4.04 -28.45
N PRO A 693 19.40 -3.93 -28.69
CA PRO A 693 18.71 -4.71 -29.72
C PRO A 693 19.19 -4.32 -31.13
N LYS A 694 19.30 -5.30 -32.02
CA LYS A 694 19.80 -5.11 -33.40
C LYS A 694 18.69 -5.40 -34.42
N GLY A 695 18.54 -4.53 -35.42
CA GLY A 695 17.66 -4.80 -36.56
C GLY A 695 18.38 -5.63 -37.62
N LEU A 696 17.73 -6.67 -38.14
CA LEU A 696 18.17 -7.46 -39.30
C LEU A 696 17.13 -7.34 -40.42
N VAL A 697 17.58 -7.07 -41.64
CA VAL A 697 16.69 -7.05 -42.82
C VAL A 697 16.38 -8.49 -43.21
N ALA A 698 15.13 -8.80 -43.57
CA ALA A 698 14.69 -10.17 -43.88
C ALA A 698 15.53 -10.87 -44.97
N ASP A 699 16.08 -10.12 -45.93
CA ASP A 699 16.95 -10.67 -46.97
C ASP A 699 18.27 -11.24 -46.43
N GLN A 700 18.75 -10.73 -45.29
CA GLN A 700 19.96 -11.25 -44.64
C GLN A 700 19.80 -12.68 -44.13
N LEU A 701 18.56 -13.17 -43.98
CA LEU A 701 18.30 -14.57 -43.57
C LEU A 701 18.77 -15.59 -44.62
N ASP A 702 18.84 -15.22 -45.90
CA ASP A 702 19.24 -16.15 -46.98
C ASP A 702 20.74 -16.51 -46.92
N ASP A 703 21.53 -15.64 -46.30
CA ASP A 703 22.98 -15.82 -46.14
C ASP A 703 23.35 -16.53 -44.82
N MET A 704 22.35 -16.93 -44.03
CA MET A 704 22.56 -17.58 -42.73
C MET A 704 22.60 -19.11 -42.84
N LEU A 705 23.40 -19.72 -41.97
CA LEU A 705 23.56 -21.17 -41.94
C LEU A 705 22.63 -21.78 -40.88
N VAL A 706 21.69 -22.64 -41.30
CA VAL A 706 20.80 -23.36 -40.38
C VAL A 706 21.52 -24.54 -39.75
N ILE A 707 21.55 -24.55 -38.43
CA ILE A 707 22.18 -25.60 -37.64
C ILE A 707 21.19 -26.35 -36.74
N GLY A 708 19.94 -25.89 -36.67
CA GLY A 708 18.90 -26.51 -35.86
C GLY A 708 17.50 -26.09 -36.29
N ILE A 709 16.55 -27.02 -36.13
CA ILE A 709 15.12 -26.82 -36.36
C ILE A 709 14.39 -27.62 -35.29
N GLY A 710 13.50 -26.99 -34.53
CA GLY A 710 12.64 -27.68 -33.57
C GLY A 710 12.52 -26.99 -32.20
N GLY A 711 11.82 -27.64 -31.28
CA GLY A 711 11.35 -27.06 -30.01
C GLY A 711 9.83 -26.81 -29.99
N ILE A 712 9.31 -26.29 -28.87
CA ILE A 712 7.85 -26.10 -28.65
C ILE A 712 7.18 -25.21 -29.73
N TYR A 713 7.95 -24.33 -30.38
CA TYR A 713 7.48 -23.33 -31.34
C TYR A 713 8.07 -23.49 -32.75
N ASP A 714 8.69 -24.64 -33.06
CA ASP A 714 9.36 -24.90 -34.35
C ASP A 714 10.38 -23.80 -34.72
N ASP A 715 11.32 -23.53 -33.80
CA ASP A 715 12.31 -22.46 -33.96
C ASP A 715 13.40 -22.84 -34.99
N PHE A 716 13.87 -21.84 -35.75
CA PHE A 716 15.08 -21.91 -36.57
C PHE A 716 16.29 -21.44 -35.76
N ILE A 717 17.37 -22.22 -35.76
CA ILE A 717 18.65 -21.86 -35.13
C ILE A 717 19.67 -21.63 -36.25
N LEU A 718 20.06 -20.37 -36.41
CA LEU A 718 20.83 -19.86 -37.53
C LEU A 718 22.18 -19.32 -37.06
N LEU A 719 23.26 -19.57 -37.80
CA LEU A 719 24.56 -18.93 -37.60
C LEU A 719 24.71 -17.75 -38.54
N THR A 720 25.09 -16.60 -37.98
CA THR A 720 25.24 -15.35 -38.73
C THR A 720 26.50 -14.58 -38.34
N PRO A 721 27.22 -13.98 -39.31
CA PRO A 721 28.33 -13.08 -39.02
C PRO A 721 27.87 -11.78 -38.36
N ASP A 722 26.61 -11.37 -38.54
CA ASP A 722 26.09 -10.10 -38.05
C ASP A 722 26.02 -10.03 -36.52
N LEU A 723 25.99 -11.17 -35.84
CA LEU A 723 25.95 -11.23 -34.37
C LEU A 723 27.30 -11.62 -33.76
N GLY A 724 28.31 -11.98 -34.55
CA GLY A 724 29.61 -12.42 -34.05
C GLY A 724 30.46 -11.27 -33.49
N GLU A 725 30.85 -11.34 -32.23
CA GLU A 725 31.70 -10.30 -31.59
C GLU A 725 33.20 -10.58 -31.67
N THR A 726 33.59 -11.84 -31.90
CA THR A 726 35.00 -12.25 -31.95
C THR A 726 35.45 -12.65 -33.37
N PRO A 727 36.69 -12.32 -33.78
CA PRO A 727 37.17 -12.64 -35.13
C PRO A 727 37.16 -14.15 -35.41
N GLY A 728 36.38 -14.57 -36.41
CA GLY A 728 36.26 -15.97 -36.83
C GLY A 728 35.17 -16.77 -36.11
N GLU A 729 34.45 -16.19 -35.16
CA GLU A 729 33.19 -16.73 -34.64
C GLU A 729 31.99 -16.20 -35.42
N LEU A 730 30.91 -16.98 -35.44
CA LEU A 730 29.61 -16.53 -35.90
C LEU A 730 28.66 -16.55 -34.71
N GLY A 731 27.81 -15.51 -34.61
CA GLY A 731 26.76 -15.47 -33.61
C GLY A 731 25.59 -16.40 -33.98
N VAL A 732 24.71 -16.65 -33.01
CA VAL A 732 23.51 -17.47 -33.20
C VAL A 732 22.29 -16.57 -33.18
N LEU A 733 21.42 -16.74 -34.17
CA LEU A 733 20.07 -16.18 -34.22
C LEU A 733 19.07 -17.32 -34.02
N GLN A 734 18.29 -17.26 -32.95
CA GLN A 734 17.12 -18.11 -32.77
C GLN A 734 15.88 -17.34 -33.22
N LEU A 735 15.17 -17.87 -34.20
CA LEU A 735 13.99 -17.26 -34.81
C LEU A 735 12.77 -18.18 -34.65
N SER A 736 11.75 -17.72 -33.95
CA SER A 736 10.48 -18.45 -33.82
C SER A 736 9.52 -18.16 -34.98
N GLN A 737 8.51 -19.02 -35.17
CA GLN A 737 7.44 -18.79 -36.16
C GLN A 737 6.60 -17.54 -35.85
N ASP A 738 6.54 -17.10 -34.59
CA ASP A 738 5.87 -15.86 -34.16
C ASP A 738 6.73 -14.59 -34.39
N LEU A 739 7.79 -14.68 -35.20
CA LEU A 739 8.71 -13.60 -35.54
C LEU A 739 9.48 -13.01 -34.35
N MET A 740 9.59 -13.76 -33.24
CA MET A 740 10.49 -13.40 -32.15
C MET A 740 11.90 -13.88 -32.45
N ALA A 741 12.86 -12.95 -32.39
CA ALA A 741 14.26 -13.22 -32.68
C ALA A 741 15.15 -12.92 -31.47
N THR A 742 15.98 -13.88 -31.08
CA THR A 742 16.97 -13.74 -30.00
C THR A 742 18.38 -13.98 -30.52
N GLY A 743 19.32 -13.09 -30.19
CA GLY A 743 20.69 -13.11 -30.70
C GLY A 743 21.74 -13.44 -29.63
N TYR A 744 22.77 -14.19 -30.03
CA TYR A 744 23.91 -14.59 -29.20
C TYR A 744 25.23 -14.32 -29.92
N PRO A 745 26.29 -13.90 -29.19
CA PRO A 745 27.56 -13.50 -29.81
C PRO A 745 28.43 -14.65 -30.33
N SER A 746 28.13 -15.90 -29.94
CA SER A 746 28.79 -17.12 -30.42
C SER A 746 27.91 -18.35 -30.19
N PHE A 747 28.23 -19.48 -30.84
CA PHE A 747 27.55 -20.74 -30.56
C PHE A 747 27.78 -21.26 -29.13
N ARG A 748 28.95 -20.96 -28.54
CA ARG A 748 29.23 -21.24 -27.12
C ARG A 748 28.28 -20.45 -26.23
N ALA A 749 28.17 -19.15 -26.45
CA ALA A 749 27.29 -18.27 -25.69
C ALA A 749 25.82 -18.68 -25.83
N PHE A 750 25.40 -19.13 -27.02
CA PHE A 750 24.10 -19.77 -27.21
C PHE A 750 23.93 -20.97 -26.27
N VAL A 751 24.82 -21.97 -26.30
CA VAL A 751 24.69 -23.15 -25.42
C VAL A 751 24.77 -22.82 -23.92
N GLU A 752 25.55 -21.80 -23.54
CA GLU A 752 25.66 -21.32 -22.15
C GLU A 752 24.43 -20.55 -21.68
N ALA A 753 23.86 -19.70 -22.54
CA ALA A 753 22.74 -18.84 -22.20
C ALA A 753 21.37 -19.50 -22.41
N HIS A 754 21.27 -20.59 -23.18
CA HIS A 754 19.96 -21.00 -23.68
C HIS A 754 19.06 -21.79 -22.74
N TYR A 755 17.81 -21.32 -22.77
CA TYR A 755 16.60 -21.79 -22.10
C TYR A 755 15.98 -23.06 -22.72
N ALA A 756 16.42 -23.52 -23.88
CA ALA A 756 15.73 -24.61 -24.61
C ALA A 756 16.01 -26.02 -24.06
N ILE A 757 17.11 -26.23 -23.33
CA ILE A 757 17.32 -27.46 -22.55
C ILE A 757 16.59 -27.35 -21.18
N ALA A 758 16.42 -26.12 -20.67
CA ALA A 758 15.82 -25.83 -19.37
C ALA A 758 14.28 -25.71 -19.39
N LYS A 759 13.65 -25.47 -20.54
CA LYS A 759 12.19 -25.39 -20.64
C LYS A 759 11.50 -26.75 -20.57
N LEU A 760 12.16 -27.78 -20.05
CA LEU A 760 11.53 -29.05 -19.72
C LEU A 760 10.46 -28.96 -18.61
N ARG A 761 10.25 -27.81 -17.94
CA ARG A 761 9.01 -27.58 -17.17
C ARG A 761 8.72 -26.17 -16.60
N SER A 762 9.34 -25.09 -17.05
CA SER A 762 9.05 -23.75 -16.47
C SER A 762 7.69 -23.13 -16.90
N THR A 763 6.69 -23.95 -17.22
CA THR A 763 5.29 -23.54 -17.08
C THR A 763 4.70 -24.26 -15.88
N SER A 764 5.01 -23.76 -14.68
CA SER A 764 3.92 -23.65 -13.72
C SER A 764 2.94 -22.66 -14.34
N PRO A 765 1.71 -23.05 -14.71
CA PRO A 765 0.68 -22.03 -14.89
C PRO A 765 0.53 -21.36 -13.53
N CYS A 766 0.21 -20.07 -13.53
CA CYS A 766 -0.40 -19.41 -12.38
C CYS A 766 -1.23 -20.41 -11.55
N ARG A 767 -0.81 -20.69 -10.33
CA ARG A 767 -1.65 -21.27 -9.29
C ARG A 767 -1.48 -20.47 -8.01
#